data_AF-A0A2P2L1L0-F1
#
_entry.id   AF-A0A2P2L1L0-F1
#
_cell.length_a   1.000
_cell.length_b   1.000
_cell.length_c   1.000
_cell.angle_alpha   90.00
_cell.angle_beta   90.00
_cell.angle_gamma   90.00
#
_symmetry.space_group_name_H-M   'P 1'
#
loop_
_entity.id
_entity.type
_entity.pdbx_description
1 polymer ?
#
loop_
_entity_poly.entity_id
_entity_poly.type
_entity_poly.pdbx_seq_one_letter_code
_entity_poly.pdbx_strand_id
1 'polypeptide(L)'
;MAAPRPHRSTSYRGSSPEPEKLEGTGSWDDALDWLKLEHPLTRVVSRRSNYKCLLEAEQVIVEEHGVFLVNTDEAGTLLMTNFRLIFLNEGTENVIALGTIPLMTIEKFNKMAVKMQSAPRQSDKNPSQRLLQVIGKDMRIIVIGFQPKTKQRRAIFDALLRSTKPSRQRDLYAFACGPSKFSNINPKVRLLNEYFRLLGRGSCSASIDVNEQGSYTLANRWWRISSINSNYAMCESYPFALIVPESISEEEILQACTFRARCRLPVISWCHPVSGAALARSSQPLVGLMMNMRNNADESLVAALCAQLGGAKGERRKLYIVDARPRKNALANGAMGGGSESSSNYFQCEVVFFGIDNIHAMRESLSRLRDYLDTHGTTSSDGMSSFLRHGGWTWGGGNLSSMSASVSSLGDSGWLIHVQSILAGAAWIAARIALESASVLVHCSDGWDRTTQLVSLANLLLDPYYRTFSGFQALVEKDWLAFGHPFSDRMGMPTIPGSSNPALELTRQYSVGSFPPSPMRQSSGSFSSQPPSSHSQNNYSPIFLQWVDCVSQLLRMYPLAFEFSSAFLVDLVDSVLSSRFGNFFCNSEKERQQAEVSEVCGCLWAYLADLRSSEGKSHVHYNFFYDPLKHDRPLLPPAAALAPTLWPQFHLRWACPSEAHAGELEDRCRNMSMKFFELQRVKNLYFCFPAATQEVSCSDDD
;
A
#
# COMPACT_ATOMS: atom_id res chain seq x y z
N MET A 1 -44.65 -16.20 46.26
CA MET A 1 -44.57 -16.71 47.64
C MET A 1 -43.71 -17.96 47.64
N ALA A 2 -42.94 -18.13 48.69
CA ALA A 2 -41.83 -19.05 48.87
C ALA A 2 -42.18 -20.54 48.68
N ALA A 3 -41.18 -21.33 48.27
CA ALA A 3 -40.75 -22.52 49.02
C ALA A 3 -39.52 -23.21 48.36
N PRO A 4 -38.73 -24.00 49.13
CA PRO A 4 -37.30 -24.22 48.93
C PRO A 4 -36.89 -25.67 48.57
N ARG A 5 -35.58 -25.82 48.30
CA ARG A 5 -34.66 -26.99 48.31
C ARG A 5 -35.23 -28.40 48.56
N PRO A 6 -34.57 -29.43 47.98
CA PRO A 6 -34.39 -30.70 48.66
C PRO A 6 -32.92 -31.09 48.90
N HIS A 7 -32.80 -31.95 49.91
CA HIS A 7 -31.64 -32.58 50.49
C HIS A 7 -31.00 -33.68 49.63
N ARG A 8 -29.73 -33.94 49.93
CA ARG A 8 -28.93 -35.12 49.59
C ARG A 8 -29.52 -36.41 50.19
N SER A 9 -29.47 -37.51 49.44
CA SER A 9 -29.20 -38.86 49.98
C SER A 9 -28.43 -39.72 48.95
N THR A 10 -27.64 -40.62 49.52
CA THR A 10 -26.50 -41.41 49.02
C THR A 10 -26.88 -42.73 48.34
N SER A 11 -26.04 -43.27 47.42
CA SER A 11 -25.70 -44.71 47.35
C SER A 11 -24.79 -45.12 46.16
N TYR A 12 -23.58 -45.60 46.52
CA TYR A 12 -22.80 -46.74 45.96
C TYR A 12 -22.24 -46.77 44.51
N ARG A 13 -20.95 -46.37 44.42
CA ARG A 13 -19.73 -47.13 44.01
C ARG A 13 -19.83 -48.21 42.91
N GLY A 14 -19.16 -47.92 41.78
CA GLY A 14 -18.61 -48.87 40.81
C GLY A 14 -17.35 -48.26 40.17
N SER A 15 -16.25 -49.01 40.16
CA SER A 15 -14.85 -48.56 40.04
C SER A 15 -14.23 -48.72 38.64
N SER A 16 -13.47 -47.73 38.16
CA SER A 16 -12.21 -47.86 37.37
C SER A 16 -11.66 -46.45 37.02
N PRO A 17 -10.34 -46.30 36.76
CA PRO A 17 -9.52 -45.25 37.35
C PRO A 17 -9.59 -43.89 36.64
N GLU A 18 -9.61 -42.81 37.42
CA GLU A 18 -9.31 -41.46 36.93
C GLU A 18 -7.85 -41.41 36.44
N PRO A 19 -7.56 -40.81 35.27
CA PRO A 19 -6.22 -40.31 35.00
C PRO A 19 -5.98 -39.11 35.91
N GLU A 20 -4.84 -39.12 36.60
CA GLU A 20 -4.38 -38.05 37.47
C GLU A 20 -4.57 -36.68 36.81
N LYS A 21 -5.28 -35.78 37.51
CA LYS A 21 -5.21 -34.35 37.25
C LYS A 21 -3.76 -33.90 37.44
N LEU A 22 -3.04 -33.78 36.33
CA LEU A 22 -1.91 -32.86 36.25
C LEU A 22 -2.47 -31.44 36.23
N GLU A 23 -2.63 -30.86 37.41
CA GLU A 23 -2.63 -29.41 37.57
C GLU A 23 -1.24 -28.90 37.16
N GLY A 24 -1.05 -28.74 35.84
CA GLY A 24 0.10 -28.05 35.27
C GLY A 24 -0.16 -26.56 35.25
N THR A 25 0.00 -25.88 36.38
CA THR A 25 0.31 -24.45 36.38
C THR A 25 1.70 -24.27 35.76
N GLY A 26 1.77 -24.21 34.43
CA GLY A 26 2.98 -23.90 33.69
C GLY A 26 3.34 -22.43 33.88
N SER A 27 4.01 -22.15 35.00
CA SER A 27 4.77 -20.91 35.22
C SER A 27 5.83 -20.78 34.11
N TRP A 28 6.19 -19.55 33.79
CA TRP A 28 7.28 -19.15 32.88
C TRP A 28 8.67 -19.72 33.24
N ASP A 29 8.77 -20.53 34.31
CA ASP A 29 10.01 -21.08 34.82
C ASP A 29 10.54 -22.30 34.02
N ASP A 30 9.67 -23.09 33.37
CA ASP A 30 10.10 -24.40 32.83
C ASP A 30 10.49 -24.41 31.33
N ALA A 31 10.25 -23.33 30.58
CA ALA A 31 10.47 -23.29 29.12
C ALA A 31 11.83 -22.73 28.66
N LEU A 32 12.61 -22.09 29.53
CA LEU A 32 13.87 -21.45 29.14
C LEU A 32 15.02 -21.80 30.10
N ASP A 33 15.26 -23.10 30.24
CA ASP A 33 16.51 -23.57 30.81
C ASP A 33 17.60 -23.50 29.73
N TRP A 34 18.24 -22.33 29.60
CA TRP A 34 19.41 -22.14 28.72
C TRP A 34 20.54 -23.15 29.00
N LEU A 35 20.48 -23.88 30.14
CA LEU A 35 21.38 -24.96 30.54
C LEU A 35 21.11 -26.30 29.82
N LYS A 36 19.96 -26.50 29.18
CA LYS A 36 19.70 -27.73 28.39
C LYS A 36 20.44 -27.74 27.02
N LEU A 37 21.17 -26.68 26.69
CA LEU A 37 22.00 -26.56 25.49
C LEU A 37 23.49 -26.86 25.71
N GLU A 38 23.90 -27.35 26.88
CA GLU A 38 25.26 -27.87 27.08
C GLU A 38 25.40 -29.33 26.58
N HIS A 39 25.30 -29.52 25.26
CA HIS A 39 25.92 -30.66 24.59
C HIS A 39 27.03 -30.16 23.65
N PRO A 40 28.17 -30.86 23.59
CA PRO A 40 29.44 -30.26 23.21
C PRO A 40 29.41 -29.74 21.76
N LEU A 41 29.78 -28.46 21.63
CA LEU A 41 30.12 -27.75 20.40
C LEU A 41 30.90 -28.64 19.43
N THR A 42 30.19 -29.37 18.59
CA THR A 42 30.78 -30.04 17.44
C THR A 42 30.95 -28.98 16.38
N ARG A 43 32.20 -28.53 16.22
CA ARG A 43 32.75 -27.75 15.09
C ARG A 43 31.72 -27.45 14.01
N VAL A 44 31.06 -26.29 14.09
CA VAL A 44 30.35 -25.71 12.95
C VAL A 44 31.42 -25.30 11.94
N VAL A 45 31.63 -26.16 10.96
CA VAL A 45 32.39 -25.86 9.75
C VAL A 45 31.80 -24.58 9.18
N SER A 46 32.67 -23.61 8.85
CA SER A 46 32.32 -22.42 8.06
C SER A 46 31.71 -22.86 6.73
N ARG A 47 30.40 -23.03 6.74
CA ARG A 47 29.60 -23.42 5.60
C ARG A 47 29.25 -22.11 4.89
N ARG A 48 30.20 -21.55 4.12
CA ARG A 48 29.88 -20.59 3.05
C ARG A 48 28.98 -21.32 2.05
N SER A 49 27.70 -21.43 2.37
CA SER A 49 26.73 -22.26 1.67
C SER A 49 25.87 -21.37 0.80
N ASN A 50 25.68 -21.77 -0.46
CA ASN A 50 24.68 -21.18 -1.35
C ASN A 50 23.29 -21.47 -0.76
N TYR A 51 22.82 -20.60 0.13
CA TYR A 51 21.47 -20.66 0.66
C TYR A 51 20.47 -20.57 -0.50
N LYS A 52 19.67 -21.63 -0.70
CA LYS A 52 18.68 -21.70 -1.79
C LYS A 52 17.62 -20.60 -1.72
N CYS A 53 17.44 -19.97 -0.55
CA CYS A 53 16.45 -18.93 -0.32
C CYS A 53 16.90 -17.54 -0.79
N LEU A 54 18.18 -17.33 -1.13
CA LEU A 54 18.71 -16.05 -1.58
C LEU A 54 18.26 -15.72 -3.01
N LEU A 55 17.93 -14.46 -3.24
CA LEU A 55 17.66 -13.93 -4.57
C LEU A 55 18.95 -13.72 -5.36
N GLU A 56 18.80 -13.50 -6.67
CA GLU A 56 19.92 -13.08 -7.53
C GLU A 56 20.56 -11.80 -6.99
N ALA A 57 21.90 -11.76 -6.96
CA ALA A 57 22.69 -10.67 -6.36
C ALA A 57 22.45 -10.41 -4.85
N GLU A 58 21.66 -11.23 -4.16
CA GLU A 58 21.48 -11.15 -2.71
C GLU A 58 22.66 -11.82 -2.00
N GLN A 59 23.28 -11.10 -1.06
CA GLN A 59 24.48 -11.54 -0.35
C GLN A 59 24.30 -11.38 1.15
N VAL A 60 24.73 -12.38 1.93
CA VAL A 60 24.73 -12.35 3.39
C VAL A 60 25.82 -11.41 3.90
N ILE A 61 25.43 -10.44 4.73
CA ILE A 61 26.30 -9.45 5.39
C ILE A 61 26.63 -9.90 6.82
N VAL A 62 25.62 -10.37 7.56
CA VAL A 62 25.75 -10.83 8.96
C VAL A 62 24.93 -12.11 9.13
N GLU A 63 25.45 -13.03 9.92
CA GLU A 63 24.80 -14.31 10.23
C GLU A 63 24.98 -14.60 11.72
N GLU A 64 23.86 -14.83 12.42
CA GLU A 64 23.85 -15.05 13.86
C GLU A 64 23.01 -16.29 14.21
N HIS A 65 23.63 -17.25 14.89
CA HIS A 65 23.01 -18.53 15.27
C HIS A 65 22.47 -18.51 16.71
N GLY A 66 21.54 -19.40 17.02
CA GLY A 66 21.00 -19.55 18.38
C GLY A 66 20.24 -18.30 18.86
N VAL A 67 19.60 -17.61 17.93
CA VAL A 67 18.68 -16.50 18.20
C VAL A 67 17.25 -17.04 18.31
N PHE A 68 16.34 -16.23 18.84
CA PHE A 68 14.99 -16.67 19.11
C PHE A 68 13.96 -15.62 18.65
N LEU A 69 12.93 -16.06 17.92
CA LEU A 69 11.82 -15.23 17.47
C LEU A 69 10.73 -15.24 18.55
N VAL A 70 10.62 -14.12 19.29
CA VAL A 70 9.72 -14.00 20.45
C VAL A 70 8.25 -14.13 20.05
N ASN A 71 7.89 -13.65 18.87
CA ASN A 71 6.52 -13.69 18.39
C ASN A 71 5.91 -15.11 18.33
N THR A 72 6.71 -16.11 17.96
CA THR A 72 6.26 -17.48 17.68
C THR A 72 6.89 -18.54 18.58
N ASP A 73 7.78 -18.15 19.50
CA ASP A 73 8.52 -19.06 20.37
C ASP A 73 9.43 -20.03 19.59
N GLU A 74 10.10 -19.53 18.54
CA GLU A 74 10.92 -20.34 17.64
C GLU A 74 12.41 -19.96 17.73
N ALA A 75 13.27 -20.94 17.98
CA ALA A 75 14.72 -20.79 17.88
C ALA A 75 15.19 -20.93 16.42
N GLY A 76 16.29 -20.26 16.08
CA GLY A 76 16.74 -20.18 14.71
C GLY A 76 18.05 -19.47 14.45
N THR A 77 18.32 -19.27 13.17
CA THR A 77 19.45 -18.49 12.65
C THR A 77 18.93 -17.24 11.95
N LEU A 78 19.47 -16.08 12.30
CA LEU A 78 19.15 -14.80 11.67
C LEU A 78 20.24 -14.43 10.67
N LEU A 79 19.86 -14.35 9.40
CA LEU A 79 20.68 -13.82 8.33
C LEU A 79 20.27 -12.38 8.03
N MET A 80 21.23 -11.50 7.89
CA MET A 80 21.05 -10.18 7.33
C MET A 80 21.74 -10.11 5.99
N THR A 81 21.00 -9.82 4.93
CA THR A 81 21.52 -9.67 3.57
C THR A 81 21.59 -8.18 3.19
N ASN A 82 22.07 -7.90 1.98
CA ASN A 82 21.96 -6.57 1.35
C ASN A 82 20.51 -6.21 0.94
N PHE A 83 19.53 -7.09 1.14
CA PHE A 83 18.13 -6.86 0.77
C PHE A 83 17.14 -7.01 1.93
N ARG A 84 17.33 -8.00 2.81
CA ARG A 84 16.37 -8.34 3.88
C ARG A 84 17.02 -9.01 5.09
N LEU A 85 16.28 -9.04 6.18
CA LEU A 85 16.48 -10.01 7.26
C LEU A 85 15.77 -11.30 6.89
N ILE A 86 16.41 -12.44 7.15
CA ILE A 86 15.85 -13.79 6.95
C ILE A 86 16.01 -14.55 8.26
N PHE A 87 14.90 -15.07 8.78
CA PHE A 87 14.92 -15.93 9.96
C PHE A 87 14.71 -17.38 9.53
N LEU A 88 15.67 -18.25 9.82
CA LEU A 88 15.64 -19.67 9.50
C LEU A 88 15.35 -20.47 10.77
N ASN A 89 14.40 -21.39 10.70
CA ASN A 89 14.08 -22.29 11.81
C ASN A 89 15.26 -23.23 12.13
N GLU A 90 15.52 -23.43 13.42
CA GLU A 90 16.53 -24.37 13.90
C GLU A 90 16.09 -25.82 13.62
N GLY A 91 16.89 -26.56 12.86
CA GLY A 91 16.63 -27.95 12.50
C GLY A 91 16.09 -28.15 11.08
N THR A 92 15.05 -27.41 10.68
CA THR A 92 14.49 -27.54 9.31
C THR A 92 15.16 -26.66 8.26
N GLU A 93 15.86 -25.61 8.68
CA GLU A 93 16.42 -24.56 7.80
C GLU A 93 15.38 -23.86 6.91
N ASN A 94 14.07 -24.03 7.22
CA ASN A 94 13.00 -23.36 6.49
C ASN A 94 12.91 -21.88 6.89
N VAL A 95 12.55 -21.03 5.92
CA VAL A 95 12.35 -19.60 6.14
C VAL A 95 11.05 -19.36 6.92
N ILE A 96 11.15 -18.70 8.07
CA ILE A 96 9.99 -18.23 8.83
C ILE A 96 9.57 -16.86 8.27
N ALA A 97 8.40 -16.82 7.63
CA ALA A 97 7.90 -15.64 6.93
C ALA A 97 7.77 -14.42 7.86
N LEU A 98 7.23 -14.60 9.08
CA LEU A 98 7.04 -13.50 10.04
C LEU A 98 8.37 -12.82 10.40
N GLY A 99 9.43 -13.61 10.62
CA GLY A 99 10.78 -13.12 10.95
C GLY A 99 11.58 -12.61 9.75
N THR A 100 11.06 -12.70 8.52
CA THR A 100 11.76 -12.36 7.29
C THR A 100 11.21 -11.07 6.67
N ILE A 101 11.99 -9.98 6.71
CA ILE A 101 11.55 -8.64 6.32
C ILE A 101 12.57 -7.91 5.44
N PRO A 102 12.17 -7.33 4.29
CA PRO A 102 13.04 -6.47 3.48
C PRO A 102 13.50 -5.23 4.24
N LEU A 103 14.77 -4.84 4.04
CA LEU A 103 15.38 -3.73 4.76
C LEU A 103 14.64 -2.41 4.50
N MET A 104 14.15 -2.19 3.28
CA MET A 104 13.37 -0.99 2.94
C MET A 104 11.94 -1.01 3.49
N THR A 105 11.43 -2.18 3.87
CA THR A 105 10.13 -2.32 4.54
C THR A 105 10.21 -1.98 6.03
N ILE A 106 11.41 -1.98 6.62
CA ILE A 106 11.61 -1.58 8.02
C ILE A 106 11.31 -0.09 8.18
N GLU A 107 10.38 0.25 9.07
CA GLU A 107 10.04 1.62 9.45
C GLU A 107 10.97 2.12 10.57
N LYS A 108 11.13 1.31 11.62
CA LYS A 108 11.96 1.63 12.79
C LYS A 108 12.42 0.35 13.49
N PHE A 109 13.53 0.43 14.20
CA PHE A 109 14.04 -0.69 15.00
C PHE A 109 14.72 -0.21 16.29
N ASN A 110 14.53 -0.94 17.38
CA ASN A 110 14.93 -0.51 18.73
C ASN A 110 15.59 -1.66 19.51
N LYS A 111 16.63 -1.34 20.29
CA LYS A 111 17.18 -2.26 21.30
C LYS A 111 16.30 -2.21 22.55
N MET A 112 15.82 -3.36 22.99
CA MET A 112 15.05 -3.49 24.24
C MET A 112 15.80 -4.39 25.22
N ALA A 113 15.66 -4.11 26.52
CA ALA A 113 16.20 -4.96 27.57
C ALA A 113 15.11 -5.19 28.61
N VAL A 114 14.63 -6.43 28.71
CA VAL A 114 13.59 -6.82 29.66
C VAL A 114 14.25 -7.55 30.82
N LYS A 115 13.97 -7.11 32.04
CA LYS A 115 14.31 -7.85 33.26
C LYS A 115 13.09 -8.69 33.61
N MET A 116 13.25 -10.01 33.69
CA MET A 116 12.15 -10.86 34.17
C MET A 116 11.86 -10.57 35.64
N GLN A 117 10.59 -10.42 35.99
CA GLN A 117 10.17 -10.31 37.39
C GLN A 117 10.22 -11.70 38.01
N SER A 118 11.14 -11.90 38.96
CA SER A 118 11.20 -13.12 39.76
C SER A 118 10.03 -13.16 40.75
N ALA A 119 9.40 -14.31 40.92
CA ALA A 119 8.52 -14.57 42.06
C ALA A 119 9.26 -14.29 43.39
N PRO A 120 8.58 -13.96 44.51
CA PRO A 120 9.21 -13.38 45.70
C PRO A 120 10.19 -14.27 46.49
N ARG A 121 10.63 -15.43 45.95
CA ARG A 121 11.43 -16.42 46.69
C ARG A 121 12.61 -17.06 45.94
N GLN A 122 13.10 -16.48 44.84
CA GLN A 122 14.41 -16.84 44.31
C GLN A 122 15.23 -15.60 43.95
N SER A 123 16.18 -15.26 44.80
CA SER A 123 17.26 -14.32 44.49
C SER A 123 18.35 -15.08 43.75
N ASP A 124 18.27 -15.19 42.43
CA ASP A 124 19.48 -15.32 41.63
C ASP A 124 19.36 -14.80 40.19
N LYS A 125 20.42 -14.10 39.82
CA LYS A 125 20.88 -13.47 38.57
C LYS A 125 20.32 -14.01 37.24
N ASN A 126 19.02 -13.90 36.96
CA ASN A 126 18.57 -14.06 35.57
C ASN A 126 19.10 -12.89 34.72
N PRO A 127 19.92 -13.16 33.67
CA PRO A 127 20.44 -12.10 32.82
C PRO A 127 19.29 -11.41 32.09
N SER A 128 19.35 -10.09 31.95
CA SER A 128 18.33 -9.35 31.19
C SER A 128 18.28 -9.86 29.75
N GLN A 129 17.07 -10.18 29.29
CA GLN A 129 16.84 -10.57 27.91
C GLN A 129 17.20 -9.41 26.99
N ARG A 130 18.05 -9.68 26.00
CA ARG A 130 18.50 -8.69 25.02
C ARG A 130 17.65 -8.85 23.78
N LEU A 131 16.71 -7.94 23.59
CA LEU A 131 15.77 -7.99 22.47
C LEU A 131 16.11 -6.92 21.42
N LEU A 132 15.77 -7.20 20.17
CA LEU A 132 15.69 -6.26 19.06
C LEU A 132 14.26 -6.26 18.54
N GLN A 133 13.59 -5.12 18.62
CA GLN A 133 12.29 -4.93 17.99
C GLN A 133 12.49 -4.28 16.62
N VAL A 134 11.88 -4.84 15.59
CA VAL A 134 11.84 -4.34 14.22
C VAL A 134 10.39 -4.12 13.82
N ILE A 135 10.04 -2.90 13.45
CA ILE A 135 8.68 -2.52 13.09
C ILE A 135 8.65 -2.25 11.59
N GLY A 136 7.78 -2.97 10.89
CA GLY A 136 7.59 -2.89 9.45
C GLY A 136 6.48 -1.93 9.05
N LYS A 137 6.61 -1.38 7.85
CA LYS A 137 5.56 -0.62 7.13
C LYS A 137 4.40 -1.52 6.68
N ASP A 138 4.58 -2.82 6.81
CA ASP A 138 3.74 -3.89 6.28
C ASP A 138 2.96 -4.64 7.37
N MET A 139 2.69 -3.91 8.47
CA MET A 139 1.95 -4.32 9.67
C MET A 139 2.69 -5.22 10.66
N ARG A 140 3.94 -5.62 10.41
CA ARG A 140 4.71 -6.47 11.33
C ARG A 140 5.35 -5.71 12.49
N ILE A 141 5.35 -6.34 13.66
CA ILE A 141 6.24 -6.00 14.78
C ILE A 141 7.00 -7.28 15.14
N ILE A 142 8.26 -7.36 14.72
CA ILE A 142 9.12 -8.53 14.91
C ILE A 142 9.99 -8.29 16.14
N VAL A 143 10.06 -9.25 17.05
CA VAL A 143 10.92 -9.18 18.24
C VAL A 143 11.85 -10.38 18.28
N ILE A 144 13.15 -10.09 18.25
CA ILE A 144 14.21 -11.11 18.21
C ILE A 144 14.98 -11.06 19.53
N GLY A 145 15.04 -12.18 20.22
CA GLY A 145 15.84 -12.43 21.40
C GLY A 145 17.25 -12.93 21.04
N PHE A 146 18.23 -12.42 21.78
CA PHE A 146 19.64 -12.80 21.63
C PHE A 146 20.19 -13.33 22.94
N GLN A 147 21.14 -14.26 22.84
CA GLN A 147 21.82 -14.84 23.98
C GLN A 147 22.49 -13.74 24.84
N PRO A 148 22.37 -13.81 26.18
CA PRO A 148 23.09 -12.90 27.06
C PRO A 148 24.61 -12.98 26.85
N LYS A 149 25.31 -11.86 27.10
CA LYS A 149 26.78 -11.74 27.03
C LYS A 149 27.40 -11.95 25.63
N THR A 150 26.62 -12.13 24.56
CA THR A 150 27.13 -12.18 23.18
C THR A 150 27.13 -10.79 22.51
N LYS A 151 27.83 -10.66 21.37
CA LYS A 151 27.86 -9.44 20.54
C LYS A 151 26.80 -9.44 19.40
N GLN A 152 26.00 -10.49 19.28
CA GLN A 152 25.09 -10.75 18.15
C GLN A 152 24.12 -9.60 17.91
N ARG A 153 23.37 -9.17 18.96
CA ARG A 153 22.44 -8.03 18.86
C ARG A 153 23.12 -6.75 18.39
N ARG A 154 24.37 -6.52 18.80
CA ARG A 154 25.13 -5.33 18.39
C ARG A 154 25.52 -5.44 16.92
N ALA A 155 26.02 -6.59 16.47
CA ALA A 155 26.39 -6.83 15.08
C ALA A 155 25.21 -6.58 14.12
N ILE A 156 24.05 -7.18 14.41
CA ILE A 156 22.83 -7.00 13.61
C ILE A 156 22.35 -5.55 13.64
N PHE A 157 22.27 -4.92 14.81
CA PHE A 157 21.80 -3.54 14.90
C PHE A 157 22.70 -2.55 14.17
N ASP A 158 24.03 -2.71 14.28
CA ASP A 158 24.98 -1.81 13.62
C ASP A 158 24.95 -2.04 12.10
N ALA A 159 24.72 -3.27 11.64
CA ALA A 159 24.50 -3.58 10.24
C ALA A 159 23.18 -2.99 9.69
N LEU A 160 22.08 -3.09 10.45
CA LEU A 160 20.81 -2.43 10.13
C LEU A 160 21.00 -0.93 9.98
N LEU A 161 21.69 -0.29 10.93
CA LEU A 161 21.94 1.16 10.88
C LEU A 161 22.67 1.61 9.61
N ARG A 162 23.61 0.79 9.11
CA ARG A 162 24.32 1.06 7.85
C ARG A 162 23.46 0.81 6.60
N SER A 163 22.56 -0.16 6.65
CA SER A 163 21.89 -0.69 5.45
C SER A 163 20.47 -0.13 5.24
N THR A 164 19.76 0.27 6.30
CA THR A 164 18.41 0.85 6.19
C THR A 164 18.44 2.36 5.87
N LYS A 165 19.62 2.98 5.89
CA LYS A 165 19.84 4.39 5.52
C LYS A 165 20.96 4.49 4.49
N PRO A 166 20.75 3.94 3.27
CA PRO A 166 21.76 4.03 2.23
C PRO A 166 22.05 5.49 1.90
N SER A 167 23.34 5.82 1.71
CA SER A 167 23.76 7.20 1.44
C SER A 167 23.42 7.62 0.01
N ARG A 168 23.40 6.66 -0.93
CA ARG A 168 23.03 6.89 -2.32
C ARG A 168 21.89 5.97 -2.71
N GLN A 169 21.03 6.46 -3.59
CA GLN A 169 19.95 5.65 -4.14
C GLN A 169 20.46 4.40 -4.88
N ARG A 170 21.65 4.50 -5.51
CA ARG A 170 22.33 3.38 -6.18
C ARG A 170 22.76 2.24 -5.23
N ASP A 171 22.76 2.47 -3.92
CA ASP A 171 23.10 1.44 -2.94
C ASP A 171 21.91 0.51 -2.64
N LEU A 172 20.71 0.80 -3.17
CA LEU A 172 19.53 -0.04 -3.02
C LEU A 172 19.67 -1.34 -3.81
N TYR A 173 19.16 -2.44 -3.26
CA TYR A 173 19.22 -3.77 -3.86
C TYR A 173 18.74 -3.81 -5.32
N ALA A 174 17.69 -3.05 -5.68
CA ALA A 174 17.19 -3.02 -7.06
C ALA A 174 18.26 -2.64 -8.11
N PHE A 175 19.21 -1.76 -7.75
CA PHE A 175 20.33 -1.41 -8.64
C PHE A 175 21.41 -2.49 -8.68
N ALA A 176 21.60 -3.23 -7.59
CA ALA A 176 22.55 -4.34 -7.53
C ALA A 176 22.05 -5.59 -8.27
N CYS A 177 20.73 -5.86 -8.21
CA CYS A 177 20.09 -6.95 -8.94
C CYS A 177 20.05 -6.68 -10.46
N GLY A 178 20.01 -5.41 -10.86
CA GLY A 178 19.93 -5.02 -12.26
C GLY A 178 18.56 -5.30 -12.89
N PRO A 179 18.43 -5.14 -14.22
CA PRO A 179 17.21 -5.50 -14.94
C PRO A 179 16.93 -7.02 -14.96
N SER A 180 17.96 -7.85 -14.74
CA SER A 180 17.91 -9.32 -14.78
C SER A 180 17.09 -9.83 -15.99
N LYS A 181 16.03 -10.62 -15.74
CA LYS A 181 15.06 -11.13 -16.72
C LYS A 181 13.89 -10.18 -16.99
N PHE A 182 13.67 -9.18 -16.13
CA PHE A 182 12.47 -8.36 -16.10
C PHE A 182 12.75 -6.95 -16.62
N SER A 183 13.06 -6.84 -17.91
CA SER A 183 13.34 -5.55 -18.55
C SER A 183 12.11 -4.63 -18.55
N ASN A 184 12.34 -3.32 -18.42
CA ASN A 184 11.28 -2.33 -18.44
C ASN A 184 11.06 -1.81 -19.85
N ILE A 185 9.83 -1.93 -20.37
CA ILE A 185 9.44 -1.12 -21.54
C ILE A 185 9.47 0.36 -21.10
N ASN A 186 9.88 1.28 -21.98
CA ASN A 186 9.96 2.70 -21.65
C ASN A 186 8.62 3.23 -21.06
N PRO A 187 8.59 3.73 -19.80
CA PRO A 187 7.37 4.24 -19.18
C PRO A 187 6.68 5.37 -19.97
N LYS A 188 7.44 6.19 -20.69
CA LYS A 188 6.90 7.27 -21.53
C LYS A 188 6.04 6.73 -22.67
N VAL A 189 6.47 5.61 -23.27
CA VAL A 189 5.71 4.94 -24.34
C VAL A 189 4.39 4.42 -23.79
N ARG A 190 4.37 3.83 -22.58
CA ARG A 190 3.13 3.40 -21.93
C ARG A 190 2.19 4.58 -21.64
N LEU A 191 2.73 5.70 -21.19
CA LEU A 191 1.93 6.92 -20.96
C LEU A 191 1.28 7.43 -22.25
N LEU A 192 2.04 7.51 -23.34
CA LEU A 192 1.50 7.96 -24.63
C LEU A 192 0.44 7.01 -25.18
N ASN A 193 0.65 5.69 -25.08
CA ASN A 193 -0.37 4.71 -25.47
C ASN A 193 -1.67 4.91 -24.70
N GLU A 194 -1.56 5.22 -23.40
CA GLU A 194 -2.74 5.52 -22.58
C GLU A 194 -3.42 6.83 -23.02
N TYR A 195 -2.67 7.88 -23.31
CA TYR A 195 -3.24 9.12 -23.83
C TYR A 195 -3.93 8.93 -25.20
N PHE A 196 -3.33 8.14 -26.09
CA PHE A 196 -3.93 7.81 -27.38
C PHE A 196 -5.24 7.06 -27.19
N ARG A 197 -5.30 6.12 -26.25
CA ARG A 197 -6.54 5.42 -25.87
C ARG A 197 -7.62 6.41 -25.38
N LEU A 198 -7.28 7.30 -24.44
CA LEU A 198 -8.21 8.29 -23.89
C LEU A 198 -8.76 9.25 -24.96
N LEU A 199 -7.97 9.58 -25.98
CA LEU A 199 -8.41 10.43 -27.10
C LEU A 199 -9.18 9.68 -28.20
N GLY A 200 -9.45 8.38 -28.04
CA GLY A 200 -10.13 7.56 -29.06
C GLY A 200 -9.24 7.21 -30.26
N ARG A 201 -7.92 7.17 -30.05
CA ARG A 201 -6.88 6.82 -31.03
C ARG A 201 -6.12 5.55 -30.64
N GLY A 202 -6.78 4.60 -29.97
CA GLY A 202 -6.15 3.38 -29.46
C GLY A 202 -5.53 2.44 -30.51
N SER A 203 -5.84 2.63 -31.80
CA SER A 203 -5.15 1.93 -32.90
C SER A 203 -3.74 2.45 -33.15
N CYS A 204 -3.42 3.66 -32.70
CA CYS A 204 -2.08 4.22 -32.75
C CYS A 204 -1.26 3.63 -31.60
N SER A 205 -0.08 3.09 -31.92
CA SER A 205 0.91 2.68 -30.91
C SER A 205 2.06 3.68 -30.92
N ALA A 206 2.40 4.21 -29.75
CA ALA A 206 3.59 5.02 -29.57
C ALA A 206 4.85 4.18 -29.74
N SER A 207 5.87 4.75 -30.38
CA SER A 207 7.23 4.20 -30.44
C SER A 207 8.21 5.13 -29.74
N ILE A 208 9.42 4.64 -29.50
CA ILE A 208 10.52 5.45 -28.96
C ILE A 208 10.85 6.59 -29.93
N ASP A 209 10.88 6.32 -31.25
CA ASP A 209 11.16 7.34 -32.28
C ASP A 209 10.10 8.45 -32.30
N VAL A 210 8.82 8.10 -32.13
CA VAL A 210 7.71 9.07 -32.07
C VAL A 210 7.86 10.00 -30.86
N ASN A 211 8.37 9.49 -29.74
CA ASN A 211 8.66 10.26 -28.55
C ASN A 211 9.86 11.21 -28.74
N GLU A 212 10.95 10.74 -29.36
CA GLU A 212 12.16 11.54 -29.59
C GLU A 212 11.98 12.66 -30.63
N GLN A 213 11.10 12.45 -31.63
CA GLN A 213 10.84 13.41 -32.70
C GLN A 213 9.71 14.41 -32.37
N GLY A 214 9.02 14.26 -31.23
CA GLY A 214 7.92 15.15 -30.82
C GLY A 214 6.62 14.99 -31.60
N SER A 215 6.48 13.96 -32.44
CA SER A 215 5.32 13.72 -33.34
C SER A 215 4.12 13.07 -32.63
N TYR A 216 4.07 13.09 -31.30
CA TYR A 216 3.01 12.46 -30.49
C TYR A 216 1.83 13.40 -30.17
N THR A 217 1.82 14.61 -30.73
CA THR A 217 0.77 15.62 -30.53
C THR A 217 -0.51 15.23 -31.27
N LEU A 218 -1.37 14.46 -30.59
CA LEU A 218 -2.69 14.09 -31.09
C LEU A 218 -3.78 14.92 -30.42
N ALA A 219 -4.86 15.15 -31.16
CA ALA A 219 -6.03 15.86 -30.68
C ALA A 219 -7.33 15.16 -31.08
N ASN A 220 -8.38 15.42 -30.31
CA ASN A 220 -9.77 15.24 -30.71
C ASN A 220 -10.48 16.61 -30.67
N ARG A 221 -11.81 16.63 -30.82
CA ARG A 221 -12.57 17.90 -30.88
C ARG A 221 -12.55 18.73 -29.57
N TRP A 222 -12.13 18.14 -28.45
CA TRP A 222 -12.13 18.78 -27.14
C TRP A 222 -10.73 18.91 -26.54
N TRP A 223 -9.87 17.92 -26.75
CA TRP A 223 -8.64 17.70 -26.00
C TRP A 223 -7.45 17.43 -26.92
N ARG A 224 -6.27 17.92 -26.54
CA ARG A 224 -4.98 17.62 -27.19
C ARG A 224 -3.90 17.21 -26.22
N ILE A 225 -2.93 16.46 -26.75
CA ILE A 225 -1.66 16.21 -26.10
C ILE A 225 -0.73 17.40 -26.40
N SER A 226 -0.34 18.13 -25.37
CA SER A 226 0.70 19.15 -25.42
C SER A 226 2.07 18.56 -25.08
N SER A 227 3.08 18.98 -25.85
CA SER A 227 4.49 18.67 -25.62
C SER A 227 5.22 19.76 -24.82
N ILE A 228 4.50 20.74 -24.26
CA ILE A 228 5.08 21.90 -23.57
C ILE A 228 6.00 21.55 -22.39
N ASN A 229 5.77 20.39 -21.77
CA ASN A 229 6.55 19.91 -20.64
C ASN A 229 7.57 18.82 -21.03
N SER A 230 7.91 18.66 -22.31
CA SER A 230 8.74 17.56 -22.82
C SER A 230 10.12 17.46 -22.13
N ASN A 231 10.67 18.60 -21.71
CA ASN A 231 11.93 18.73 -20.98
C ASN A 231 11.76 18.98 -19.47
N TYR A 232 10.52 18.92 -18.97
CA TYR A 232 10.15 19.17 -17.57
C TYR A 232 10.44 20.59 -17.05
N ALA A 233 10.67 21.56 -17.93
CA ALA A 233 11.00 22.93 -17.52
C ALA A 233 9.79 23.69 -16.95
N MET A 234 8.58 23.41 -17.46
CA MET A 234 7.35 24.06 -16.99
C MET A 234 6.93 23.54 -15.62
N CYS A 235 6.90 22.21 -15.46
CA CYS A 235 6.61 21.57 -14.18
C CYS A 235 7.42 20.28 -14.03
N GLU A 236 8.40 20.31 -13.14
CA GLU A 236 9.32 19.18 -12.90
C GLU A 236 8.65 17.92 -12.34
N SER A 237 7.48 18.10 -11.72
CA SER A 237 6.73 17.04 -11.04
C SER A 237 5.55 16.51 -11.88
N TYR A 238 5.32 17.06 -13.07
CA TYR A 238 4.36 16.57 -14.05
C TYR A 238 5.04 15.68 -15.09
N PRO A 239 4.26 14.85 -15.81
CA PRO A 239 4.79 14.07 -16.92
C PRO A 239 5.25 14.97 -18.06
N PHE A 240 6.09 14.41 -18.94
CA PHE A 240 6.62 15.12 -20.10
C PHE A 240 5.54 15.55 -21.12
N ALA A 241 4.41 14.85 -21.16
CA ALA A 241 3.27 15.13 -22.02
C ALA A 241 2.00 15.33 -21.18
N LEU A 242 1.16 16.29 -21.59
CA LEU A 242 -0.04 16.67 -20.84
C LEU A 242 -1.27 16.71 -21.75
N ILE A 243 -2.40 16.20 -21.28
CA ILE A 243 -3.68 16.39 -21.98
C ILE A 243 -4.32 17.69 -21.48
N VAL A 244 -4.60 18.60 -22.41
CA VAL A 244 -5.16 19.94 -22.15
C VAL A 244 -6.34 20.23 -23.11
N PRO A 245 -7.17 21.24 -22.82
CA PRO A 245 -8.19 21.70 -23.76
C PRO A 245 -7.61 22.12 -25.11
N GLU A 246 -8.23 21.67 -26.20
CA GLU A 246 -7.86 22.02 -27.57
C GLU A 246 -7.91 23.53 -27.81
N SER A 247 -8.85 24.21 -27.18
CA SER A 247 -9.07 25.65 -27.34
C SER A 247 -8.03 26.54 -26.64
N ILE A 248 -7.15 25.98 -25.82
CA ILE A 248 -6.19 26.75 -25.00
C ILE A 248 -4.81 26.73 -25.65
N SER A 249 -4.20 27.91 -25.81
CA SER A 249 -2.88 28.06 -26.43
C SER A 249 -1.73 27.66 -25.49
N GLU A 250 -0.54 27.43 -26.04
CA GLU A 250 0.65 27.15 -25.22
C GLU A 250 1.06 28.36 -24.35
N GLU A 251 0.86 29.58 -24.85
CA GLU A 251 1.11 30.82 -24.08
C GLU A 251 0.17 30.93 -22.87
N GLU A 252 -1.11 30.62 -23.05
CA GLU A 252 -2.08 30.60 -21.94
C GLU A 252 -1.71 29.54 -20.91
N ILE A 253 -1.22 28.37 -21.34
CA ILE A 253 -0.72 27.31 -20.44
C ILE A 253 0.46 27.81 -19.59
N LEU A 254 1.43 28.49 -20.21
CA LEU A 254 2.59 29.05 -19.50
C LEU A 254 2.18 30.15 -18.51
N GLN A 255 1.16 30.95 -18.82
CA GLN A 255 0.64 31.96 -17.91
C GLN A 255 -0.15 31.32 -16.74
N ALA A 256 -1.01 30.35 -17.03
CA ALA A 256 -1.84 29.67 -16.05
C ALA A 256 -0.99 28.88 -15.03
N CYS A 257 0.09 28.24 -15.47
CA CYS A 257 0.91 27.41 -14.58
C CYS A 257 1.53 28.23 -13.45
N THR A 258 1.91 29.49 -13.69
CA THR A 258 2.49 30.37 -12.65
C THR A 258 1.53 30.66 -11.50
N PHE A 259 0.22 30.52 -11.71
CA PHE A 259 -0.81 30.73 -10.70
C PHE A 259 -1.10 29.47 -9.87
N ARG A 260 -0.51 28.32 -10.21
CA ARG A 260 -0.75 27.04 -9.56
C ARG A 260 0.49 26.62 -8.80
N ALA A 261 0.32 26.15 -7.55
CA ALA A 261 1.46 25.75 -6.73
C ALA A 261 2.34 24.72 -7.47
N ARG A 262 3.66 24.97 -7.53
CA ARG A 262 4.64 24.12 -8.25
C ARG A 262 4.38 24.00 -9.76
N CYS A 263 3.66 24.96 -10.35
CA CYS A 263 3.27 24.94 -11.75
C CYS A 263 2.40 23.73 -12.15
N ARG A 264 1.73 23.08 -11.19
CA ARG A 264 0.87 21.92 -11.41
C ARG A 264 -0.53 22.38 -11.81
N LEU A 265 -0.63 22.93 -13.02
CA LEU A 265 -1.86 23.46 -13.58
C LEU A 265 -2.94 22.38 -13.84
N PRO A 266 -4.22 22.77 -13.99
CA PRO A 266 -5.29 21.88 -14.42
C PRO A 266 -4.97 21.14 -15.71
N VAL A 267 -4.90 19.81 -15.64
CA VAL A 267 -4.70 18.92 -16.78
C VAL A 267 -5.58 17.68 -16.66
N ILE A 268 -5.87 17.04 -17.80
CA ILE A 268 -6.84 15.95 -17.88
C ILE A 268 -6.18 14.63 -17.52
N SER A 269 -6.77 13.92 -16.55
CA SER A 269 -6.39 12.54 -16.20
C SER A 269 -7.26 11.51 -16.92
N TRP A 270 -8.53 11.84 -17.18
CA TRP A 270 -9.46 11.00 -17.93
C TRP A 270 -10.54 11.83 -18.60
N CYS A 271 -11.06 11.33 -19.73
CA CYS A 271 -12.19 11.94 -20.41
C CYS A 271 -13.16 10.89 -20.94
N HIS A 272 -14.45 11.21 -20.88
CA HIS A 272 -15.51 10.34 -21.34
C HIS A 272 -15.52 10.30 -22.88
N PRO A 273 -15.49 9.12 -23.52
CA PRO A 273 -15.28 9.00 -24.96
C PRO A 273 -16.40 9.62 -25.80
N VAL A 274 -17.64 9.62 -25.29
CA VAL A 274 -18.82 10.15 -26.00
C VAL A 274 -19.14 11.61 -25.62
N SER A 275 -19.44 11.86 -24.34
CA SER A 275 -19.82 13.21 -23.89
C SER A 275 -18.65 14.19 -23.93
N GLY A 276 -17.41 13.72 -23.77
CA GLY A 276 -16.26 14.57 -23.54
C GLY A 276 -16.19 15.11 -22.12
N ALA A 277 -16.97 14.63 -21.15
CA ALA A 277 -16.82 15.01 -19.73
C ALA A 277 -15.39 14.68 -19.23
N ALA A 278 -14.75 15.57 -18.49
CA ALA A 278 -13.35 15.40 -18.08
C ALA A 278 -13.19 15.29 -16.56
N LEU A 279 -12.28 14.39 -16.15
CA LEU A 279 -11.69 14.36 -14.83
C LEU A 279 -10.30 15.00 -14.92
N ALA A 280 -10.18 16.21 -14.39
CA ALA A 280 -8.95 16.99 -14.37
C ALA A 280 -8.33 17.01 -12.97
N ARG A 281 -7.03 17.30 -12.92
CA ARG A 281 -6.25 17.38 -11.68
C ARG A 281 -5.30 18.57 -11.68
N SER A 282 -5.03 19.13 -10.51
CA SER A 282 -4.06 20.21 -10.30
C SER A 282 -3.56 20.29 -8.87
N SER A 283 -2.67 21.24 -8.59
CA SER A 283 -2.44 21.79 -7.25
C SER A 283 -3.38 22.97 -6.94
N GLN A 284 -3.30 23.49 -5.71
CA GLN A 284 -4.05 24.68 -5.31
C GLN A 284 -3.68 25.93 -6.12
N PRO A 285 -4.64 26.86 -6.32
CA PRO A 285 -4.33 28.19 -6.83
C PRO A 285 -3.56 29.03 -5.81
N LEU A 286 -2.72 29.94 -6.29
CA LEU A 286 -1.93 30.88 -5.50
C LEU A 286 -2.67 32.22 -5.38
N VAL A 287 -3.77 32.24 -4.61
CA VAL A 287 -4.63 33.44 -4.47
C VAL A 287 -4.02 34.55 -3.60
N GLY A 288 -2.83 34.32 -3.06
CA GLY A 288 -2.09 35.31 -2.26
C GLY A 288 -2.61 35.45 -0.83
N LEU A 289 -1.85 36.15 0.02
CA LEU A 289 -2.16 36.31 1.45
C LEU A 289 -3.52 36.98 1.70
N MET A 290 -3.93 37.87 0.80
CA MET A 290 -5.23 38.56 0.84
C MET A 290 -6.36 37.78 0.14
N MET A 291 -6.06 36.59 -0.40
CA MET A 291 -7.01 35.72 -1.12
C MET A 291 -7.77 36.40 -2.27
N ASN A 292 -7.13 37.36 -2.94
CA ASN A 292 -7.74 38.18 -3.99
C ASN A 292 -6.94 38.19 -5.30
N MET A 293 -5.80 37.51 -5.38
CA MET A 293 -5.06 37.38 -6.62
C MET A 293 -5.83 36.48 -7.59
N ARG A 294 -5.79 36.86 -8.88
CA ARG A 294 -6.51 36.21 -9.97
C ARG A 294 -5.59 36.05 -11.16
N ASN A 295 -5.90 35.09 -12.03
CA ASN A 295 -5.19 34.87 -13.27
C ASN A 295 -6.18 34.50 -14.38
N ASN A 296 -6.27 35.36 -15.40
CA ASN A 296 -7.23 35.18 -16.49
C ASN A 296 -6.96 33.93 -17.32
N ALA A 297 -5.70 33.52 -17.46
CA ALA A 297 -5.34 32.31 -18.19
C ALA A 297 -5.75 31.04 -17.41
N ASP A 298 -5.59 31.01 -16.08
CA ASP A 298 -6.09 29.91 -15.24
C ASP A 298 -7.63 29.86 -15.26
N GLU A 299 -8.30 31.01 -15.13
CA GLU A 299 -9.76 31.10 -15.23
C GLU A 299 -10.27 30.60 -16.59
N SER A 300 -9.58 30.95 -17.69
CA SER A 300 -9.91 30.50 -19.05
C SER A 300 -9.65 29.01 -19.24
N LEU A 301 -8.53 28.50 -18.74
CA LEU A 301 -8.19 27.07 -18.75
C LEU A 301 -9.22 26.23 -17.99
N VAL A 302 -9.63 26.67 -16.79
CA VAL A 302 -10.65 25.99 -16.00
C VAL A 302 -12.02 26.07 -16.68
N ALA A 303 -12.38 27.21 -17.27
CA ALA A 303 -13.62 27.36 -18.04
C ALA A 303 -13.65 26.46 -19.29
N ALA A 304 -12.52 26.21 -19.93
CA ALA A 304 -12.42 25.33 -21.10
C ALA A 304 -12.72 23.85 -20.77
N LEU A 305 -12.62 23.44 -19.50
CA LEU A 305 -13.10 22.10 -19.06
C LEU A 305 -14.62 21.93 -19.21
N CYS A 306 -15.36 23.04 -19.36
CA CYS A 306 -16.81 23.09 -19.58
C CYS A 306 -17.21 23.10 -21.06
N ALA A 307 -16.30 22.79 -21.99
CA ALA A 307 -16.53 22.86 -23.43
C ALA A 307 -17.84 22.15 -23.88
N GLN A 308 -18.50 22.74 -24.88
CA GLN A 308 -19.90 22.51 -25.25
C GLN A 308 -20.23 21.06 -25.65
N LEU A 309 -21.44 20.62 -25.26
CA LEU A 309 -22.18 19.54 -25.91
C LEU A 309 -22.61 20.03 -27.30
N GLY A 310 -22.41 19.21 -28.34
CA GLY A 310 -22.46 19.65 -29.74
C GLY A 310 -23.71 20.44 -30.15
N GLY A 311 -23.47 21.57 -30.82
CA GLY A 311 -24.25 21.98 -32.01
C GLY A 311 -25.57 22.73 -31.86
N ALA A 312 -26.17 22.89 -30.68
CA ALA A 312 -27.39 23.69 -30.54
C ALA A 312 -27.38 24.48 -29.23
N LYS A 313 -28.08 25.62 -29.20
CA LYS A 313 -28.33 26.52 -28.06
C LYS A 313 -28.63 25.75 -26.74
N GLY A 314 -27.59 25.25 -26.09
CA GLY A 314 -27.67 24.40 -24.91
C GLY A 314 -26.79 24.93 -23.79
N GLU A 315 -27.16 24.59 -22.55
CA GLU A 315 -26.46 25.00 -21.35
C GLU A 315 -25.02 24.44 -21.34
N ARG A 316 -24.07 25.25 -20.83
CA ARG A 316 -22.69 24.81 -20.61
C ARG A 316 -22.65 23.65 -19.63
N ARG A 317 -21.70 22.73 -19.82
CA ARG A 317 -21.50 21.60 -18.89
C ARG A 317 -21.20 22.12 -17.48
N LYS A 318 -21.80 21.49 -16.48
CA LYS A 318 -21.51 21.76 -15.07
C LYS A 318 -20.06 21.38 -14.72
N LEU A 319 -19.38 22.24 -13.95
CA LEU A 319 -18.05 21.97 -13.43
C LEU A 319 -18.06 21.92 -11.90
N TYR A 320 -17.47 20.87 -11.35
CA TYR A 320 -17.19 20.76 -9.93
C TYR A 320 -15.70 20.94 -9.68
N ILE A 321 -15.35 21.80 -8.74
CA ILE A 321 -13.98 21.95 -8.25
C ILE A 321 -13.93 21.30 -6.87
N VAL A 322 -13.21 20.18 -6.78
CA VAL A 322 -13.07 19.39 -5.57
C VAL A 322 -11.75 19.73 -4.90
N ASP A 323 -11.81 20.43 -3.77
CA ASP A 323 -10.69 20.55 -2.86
C ASP A 323 -10.73 19.38 -1.87
N ALA A 324 -9.75 18.48 -1.98
CA ALA A 324 -9.72 17.29 -1.15
C ALA A 324 -9.57 17.59 0.35
N ARG A 325 -9.15 18.81 0.73
CA ARG A 325 -8.82 19.18 2.11
C ARG A 325 -10.06 19.46 2.96
N PRO A 326 -9.94 19.41 4.29
CA PRO A 326 -10.84 20.13 5.18
C PRO A 326 -10.83 21.62 4.89
N ARG A 327 -12.01 22.26 4.92
CA ARG A 327 -12.16 23.71 4.67
C ARG A 327 -11.23 24.56 5.54
N LYS A 328 -11.03 24.17 6.80
CA LYS A 328 -10.10 24.84 7.73
C LYS A 328 -8.66 24.80 7.23
N ASN A 329 -8.22 23.68 6.69
CA ASN A 329 -6.86 23.51 6.17
C ASN A 329 -6.68 24.27 4.87
N ALA A 330 -7.71 24.32 4.00
CA ALA A 330 -7.70 25.15 2.81
C ALA A 330 -7.56 26.65 3.15
N LEU A 331 -8.32 27.13 4.15
CA LEU A 331 -8.21 28.50 4.65
C LEU A 331 -6.82 28.80 5.23
N ALA A 332 -6.25 27.88 6.00
CA ALA A 332 -4.89 28.02 6.53
C ALA A 332 -3.84 28.11 5.41
N ASN A 333 -4.00 27.34 4.32
CA ASN A 333 -3.12 27.47 3.15
C ASN A 333 -3.32 28.82 2.43
N GLY A 334 -4.55 29.35 2.41
CA GLY A 334 -4.83 30.68 1.88
C GLY A 334 -4.08 31.78 2.65
N ALA A 335 -4.01 31.67 3.98
CA ALA A 335 -3.21 32.57 4.81
C ALA A 335 -1.70 32.47 4.55
N MET A 336 -1.24 31.46 3.79
CA MET A 336 0.15 31.27 3.36
C MET A 336 0.35 31.51 1.86
N GLY A 337 -0.63 32.10 1.17
CA GLY A 337 -0.56 32.47 -0.25
C GLY A 337 -1.11 31.43 -1.23
N GLY A 338 -1.47 30.23 -0.77
CA GLY A 338 -2.25 29.24 -1.53
C GLY A 338 -3.74 29.56 -1.48
N GLY A 339 -4.62 28.55 -1.46
CA GLY A 339 -6.06 28.72 -1.23
C GLY A 339 -6.93 27.77 -2.05
N SER A 340 -8.14 28.21 -2.38
CA SER A 340 -9.12 27.50 -3.22
C SER A 340 -9.83 28.50 -4.12
N GLU A 341 -10.40 28.02 -5.21
CA GLU A 341 -11.16 28.80 -6.18
C GLU A 341 -12.41 29.46 -5.55
N SER A 342 -12.79 30.63 -6.06
CA SER A 342 -14.01 31.35 -5.67
C SER A 342 -15.05 31.25 -6.78
N SER A 343 -16.30 30.95 -6.43
CA SER A 343 -17.42 30.92 -7.38
C SER A 343 -17.69 32.27 -8.05
N SER A 344 -17.19 33.38 -7.49
CA SER A 344 -17.24 34.72 -8.11
C SER A 344 -16.32 34.86 -9.32
N ASN A 345 -15.19 34.15 -9.33
CA ASN A 345 -14.14 34.30 -10.33
C ASN A 345 -14.21 33.15 -11.35
N TYR A 346 -14.55 31.95 -10.88
CA TYR A 346 -14.72 30.77 -11.71
C TYR A 346 -16.21 30.58 -11.99
N PHE A 347 -16.71 31.20 -13.06
CA PHE A 347 -18.13 31.18 -13.40
C PHE A 347 -18.63 29.75 -13.68
N GLN A 348 -19.86 29.43 -13.26
CA GLN A 348 -20.49 28.10 -13.45
C GLN A 348 -19.75 26.91 -12.81
N CYS A 349 -18.90 27.18 -11.80
CA CYS A 349 -18.29 26.13 -10.99
C CYS A 349 -18.95 26.01 -9.60
N GLU A 350 -18.94 24.80 -9.06
CA GLU A 350 -19.31 24.51 -7.68
C GLU A 350 -18.08 23.97 -6.93
N VAL A 351 -17.64 24.69 -5.88
CA VAL A 351 -16.47 24.30 -5.08
C VAL A 351 -16.91 23.45 -3.90
N VAL A 352 -16.36 22.24 -3.79
CA VAL A 352 -16.72 21.24 -2.77
C VAL A 352 -15.47 20.82 -1.99
N PHE A 353 -15.61 20.69 -0.67
CA PHE A 353 -14.53 20.26 0.23
C PHE A 353 -14.78 18.83 0.73
N PHE A 354 -13.82 17.92 0.54
CA PHE A 354 -13.99 16.52 0.94
C PHE A 354 -13.51 16.19 2.35
N GLY A 355 -12.75 17.08 3.01
CA GLY A 355 -12.39 16.84 4.40
C GLY A 355 -11.32 15.78 4.64
N ILE A 356 -10.51 15.44 3.63
CA ILE A 356 -9.47 14.41 3.76
C ILE A 356 -8.20 15.01 4.40
N ASP A 357 -7.85 14.50 5.57
CA ASP A 357 -6.71 14.95 6.37
C ASP A 357 -5.36 14.80 5.66
N ASN A 358 -4.33 15.41 6.24
CA ASN A 358 -2.99 15.43 5.67
C ASN A 358 -2.21 14.13 5.93
N ILE A 359 -1.00 14.07 5.39
CA ILE A 359 -0.11 12.91 5.47
C ILE A 359 0.24 12.48 6.92
N HIS A 360 0.22 13.39 7.88
CA HIS A 360 0.57 13.11 9.28
C HIS A 360 -0.56 12.34 9.98
N ALA A 361 -1.82 12.73 9.74
CA ALA A 361 -2.98 12.00 10.23
C ALA A 361 -2.99 10.54 9.74
N MET A 362 -2.70 10.32 8.44
CA MET A 362 -2.66 8.97 7.86
C MET A 362 -1.54 8.11 8.45
N ARG A 363 -0.37 8.71 8.72
CA ARG A 363 0.75 8.01 9.35
C ARG A 363 0.42 7.59 10.79
N GLU A 364 -0.13 8.51 11.59
CA GLU A 364 -0.54 8.21 12.96
C GLU A 364 -1.64 7.15 12.99
N SER A 365 -2.61 7.25 12.09
CA SER A 365 -3.72 6.32 11.97
C SER A 365 -3.25 4.88 11.70
N LEU A 366 -2.34 4.69 10.73
CA LEU A 366 -1.76 3.36 10.45
C LEU A 366 -0.95 2.82 11.65
N SER A 367 -0.20 3.69 12.34
CA SER A 367 0.54 3.26 13.53
C SER A 367 -0.41 2.76 14.63
N ARG A 368 -1.49 3.51 14.92
CA ARG A 368 -2.49 3.08 15.90
C ARG A 368 -3.17 1.77 15.51
N LEU A 369 -3.48 1.59 14.21
CA LEU A 369 -4.04 0.34 13.73
C LEU A 369 -3.09 -0.84 13.93
N ARG A 370 -1.80 -0.68 13.60
CA ARG A 370 -0.79 -1.72 13.81
C ARG A 370 -0.63 -2.06 15.29
N ASP A 371 -0.55 -1.04 16.16
CA ASP A 371 -0.39 -1.23 17.60
C ASP A 371 -1.62 -1.93 18.21
N TYR A 372 -2.82 -1.60 17.71
CA TYR A 372 -4.06 -2.31 18.05
C TYR A 372 -4.00 -3.79 17.66
N LEU A 373 -3.59 -4.10 16.43
CA LEU A 373 -3.52 -5.47 15.94
C LEU A 373 -2.44 -6.31 16.65
N ASP A 374 -1.31 -5.70 17.02
CA ASP A 374 -0.29 -6.37 17.84
C ASP A 374 -0.82 -6.70 19.25
N THR A 375 -1.60 -5.78 19.84
CA THR A 375 -2.17 -5.95 21.19
C THR A 375 -3.30 -6.99 21.23
N HIS A 376 -4.14 -7.04 20.19
CA HIS A 376 -5.36 -7.85 20.18
C HIS A 376 -5.30 -9.07 19.25
N GLY A 377 -4.22 -9.24 18.49
CA GLY A 377 -4.00 -10.37 17.60
C GLY A 377 -3.68 -11.69 18.32
N THR A 378 -3.72 -12.79 17.57
CA THR A 378 -3.27 -14.11 18.04
C THR A 378 -1.75 -14.25 18.13
N THR A 379 -1.03 -13.48 17.32
CA THR A 379 0.44 -13.41 17.29
C THR A 379 0.86 -11.98 17.61
N SER A 380 1.70 -11.83 18.64
CA SER A 380 2.08 -10.52 19.20
C SER A 380 3.58 -10.39 19.43
N SER A 381 4.06 -9.16 19.41
CA SER A 381 5.45 -8.79 19.65
C SER A 381 6.00 -9.14 21.03
N ASP A 382 5.15 -9.21 22.05
CA ASP A 382 5.55 -9.59 23.41
C ASP A 382 5.63 -11.11 23.63
N GLY A 383 5.27 -11.91 22.62
CA GLY A 383 5.18 -13.39 22.71
C GLY A 383 4.08 -13.90 23.66
N MET A 384 3.38 -12.98 24.32
CA MET A 384 2.45 -13.22 25.42
C MET A 384 1.01 -12.86 25.04
N SER A 385 0.80 -11.88 24.15
CA SER A 385 -0.49 -11.22 24.07
C SER A 385 -1.62 -12.16 23.63
N SER A 386 -2.84 -11.92 24.10
CA SER A 386 -3.27 -11.99 25.53
C SER A 386 -4.76 -11.63 25.69
N PHE A 387 -5.66 -12.28 24.94
CA PHE A 387 -7.08 -12.34 25.32
C PHE A 387 -7.71 -13.74 25.14
N LEU A 388 -7.05 -14.64 24.38
CA LEU A 388 -7.68 -15.87 23.87
C LEU A 388 -6.89 -17.15 24.15
N ARG A 389 -5.71 -17.07 24.81
CA ARG A 389 -4.88 -18.25 25.12
C ARG A 389 -5.46 -19.17 26.21
N HIS A 390 -6.54 -18.76 26.91
CA HIS A 390 -7.27 -19.65 27.81
C HIS A 390 -8.37 -20.41 27.05
N GLY A 391 -7.95 -21.30 26.14
CA GLY A 391 -8.72 -22.51 25.83
C GLY A 391 -10.03 -22.41 25.04
N GLY A 392 -10.26 -21.42 24.18
CA GLY A 392 -11.44 -21.49 23.30
C GLY A 392 -11.57 -20.39 22.26
N TRP A 393 -11.20 -20.69 21.01
CA TRP A 393 -11.51 -19.97 19.77
C TRP A 393 -11.21 -18.46 19.75
N THR A 394 -11.15 -17.88 18.55
CA THR A 394 -10.68 -16.50 18.30
C THR A 394 -11.53 -15.37 18.91
N TRP A 395 -12.57 -15.72 19.69
CA TRP A 395 -13.52 -14.78 20.30
C TRP A 395 -14.03 -15.19 21.71
N GLY A 396 -13.51 -16.27 22.33
CA GLY A 396 -14.18 -16.91 23.48
C GLY A 396 -13.60 -16.68 24.88
N GLY A 397 -12.42 -16.07 25.01
CA GLY A 397 -11.72 -15.95 26.30
C GLY A 397 -12.03 -14.69 27.13
N GLY A 398 -12.53 -13.63 26.49
CA GLY A 398 -12.84 -12.35 27.14
C GLY A 398 -14.32 -12.22 27.52
N ASN A 399 -14.64 -11.48 28.58
CA ASN A 399 -16.04 -11.10 28.84
C ASN A 399 -16.55 -10.10 27.77
N LEU A 400 -17.87 -9.99 27.62
CA LEU A 400 -18.51 -9.12 26.62
C LEU A 400 -18.02 -7.66 26.69
N SER A 401 -17.78 -7.14 27.90
CA SER A 401 -17.30 -5.77 28.11
C SER A 401 -15.89 -5.58 27.53
N SER A 402 -15.00 -6.54 27.72
CA SER A 402 -13.67 -6.53 27.13
C SER A 402 -13.71 -6.60 25.60
N MET A 403 -14.61 -7.41 25.04
CA MET A 403 -14.77 -7.49 23.59
C MET A 403 -15.34 -6.20 23.00
N SER A 404 -16.37 -5.62 23.64
CA SER A 404 -16.92 -4.32 23.23
C SER A 404 -15.90 -3.18 23.33
N ALA A 405 -15.02 -3.21 24.35
CA ALA A 405 -13.94 -2.25 24.47
C ALA A 405 -12.91 -2.40 23.34
N SER A 406 -12.53 -3.64 22.99
CA SER A 406 -11.61 -3.91 21.88
C SER A 406 -12.17 -3.52 20.50
N VAL A 407 -13.47 -3.67 20.28
CA VAL A 407 -14.09 -3.23 19.01
C VAL A 407 -14.13 -1.70 18.95
N SER A 408 -14.42 -1.04 20.08
CA SER A 408 -14.39 0.43 20.16
C SER A 408 -13.00 0.99 19.89
N SER A 409 -11.95 0.37 20.43
CA SER A 409 -10.57 0.85 20.26
C SER A 409 -10.02 0.69 18.83
N LEU A 410 -10.58 -0.22 18.01
CA LEU A 410 -10.30 -0.23 16.57
C LEU A 410 -10.75 1.09 15.91
N GLY A 411 -11.89 1.62 16.34
CA GLY A 411 -12.42 2.91 15.89
C GLY A 411 -11.47 4.08 16.17
N ASP A 412 -10.77 4.03 17.31
CA ASP A 412 -9.80 5.05 17.73
C ASP A 412 -8.57 5.14 16.81
N SER A 413 -8.29 4.10 16.01
CA SER A 413 -7.24 4.15 14.99
C SER A 413 -7.55 5.16 13.88
N GLY A 414 -8.84 5.41 13.59
CA GLY A 414 -9.30 6.28 12.51
C GLY A 414 -9.07 5.75 11.08
N TRP A 415 -8.41 4.59 10.91
CA TRP A 415 -7.98 4.14 9.57
C TRP A 415 -9.16 3.93 8.62
N LEU A 416 -10.19 3.21 9.10
CA LEU A 416 -11.40 2.93 8.34
C LEU A 416 -12.18 4.21 8.00
N ILE A 417 -12.16 5.23 8.87
CA ILE A 417 -12.82 6.52 8.60
C ILE A 417 -12.11 7.25 7.45
N HIS A 418 -10.78 7.21 7.42
CA HIS A 418 -10.02 7.82 6.33
C HIS A 418 -10.22 7.07 5.00
N VAL A 419 -10.22 5.73 5.01
CA VAL A 419 -10.55 4.90 3.83
C VAL A 419 -11.95 5.22 3.32
N GLN A 420 -12.94 5.30 4.21
CA GLN A 420 -14.32 5.67 3.87
C GLN A 420 -14.40 7.04 3.20
N SER A 421 -13.68 8.03 3.75
CA SER A 421 -13.70 9.41 3.24
C SER A 421 -13.17 9.49 1.80
N ILE A 422 -12.11 8.73 1.50
CA ILE A 422 -11.53 8.66 0.15
C ILE A 422 -12.48 7.93 -0.81
N LEU A 423 -13.04 6.78 -0.39
CA LEU A 423 -14.00 6.01 -1.20
C LEU A 423 -15.26 6.82 -1.52
N ALA A 424 -15.82 7.52 -0.53
CA ALA A 424 -16.97 8.38 -0.71
C ALA A 424 -16.68 9.55 -1.65
N GLY A 425 -15.51 10.19 -1.51
CA GLY A 425 -15.08 11.24 -2.43
C GLY A 425 -14.96 10.74 -3.87
N ALA A 426 -14.28 9.60 -4.09
CA ALA A 426 -14.11 9.02 -5.42
C ALA A 426 -15.45 8.58 -6.04
N ALA A 427 -16.33 7.94 -5.26
CA ALA A 427 -17.67 7.56 -5.69
C ALA A 427 -18.51 8.77 -6.09
N TRP A 428 -18.42 9.86 -5.32
CA TRP A 428 -19.11 11.11 -5.64
C TRP A 428 -18.59 11.72 -6.96
N ILE A 429 -17.26 11.75 -7.16
CA ILE A 429 -16.65 12.24 -8.41
C ILE A 429 -17.16 11.41 -9.61
N ALA A 430 -17.10 10.08 -9.50
CA ALA A 430 -17.54 9.18 -10.55
C ALA A 430 -19.03 9.38 -10.87
N ALA A 431 -19.88 9.56 -9.85
CA ALA A 431 -21.30 9.82 -10.02
C ALA A 431 -21.59 11.13 -10.77
N ARG A 432 -20.88 12.24 -10.47
CA ARG A 432 -21.08 13.51 -11.21
C ARG A 432 -20.73 13.38 -12.68
N ILE A 433 -19.64 12.67 -12.98
CA ILE A 433 -19.22 12.44 -14.37
C ILE A 433 -20.19 11.51 -15.08
N ALA A 434 -20.54 10.37 -14.48
CA ALA A 434 -21.35 9.34 -15.12
C ALA A 434 -22.83 9.70 -15.25
N LEU A 435 -23.43 10.39 -14.26
CA LEU A 435 -24.87 10.68 -14.22
C LEU A 435 -25.20 12.06 -14.78
N GLU A 436 -24.35 13.07 -14.55
CA GLU A 436 -24.64 14.46 -14.97
C GLU A 436 -23.86 14.88 -16.21
N SER A 437 -22.95 14.02 -16.71
CA SER A 437 -21.97 14.40 -17.73
C SER A 437 -21.18 15.66 -17.34
N ALA A 438 -20.99 15.90 -16.03
CA ALA A 438 -20.25 17.04 -15.51
C ALA A 438 -18.73 16.82 -15.64
N SER A 439 -17.97 17.91 -15.75
CA SER A 439 -16.52 17.86 -15.60
C SER A 439 -16.15 18.08 -14.12
N VAL A 440 -15.05 17.49 -13.68
CA VAL A 440 -14.57 17.62 -12.30
C VAL A 440 -13.08 17.94 -12.29
N LEU A 441 -12.71 19.03 -11.62
CA LEU A 441 -11.33 19.39 -11.33
C LEU A 441 -11.02 19.02 -9.88
N VAL A 442 -10.06 18.12 -9.65
CA VAL A 442 -9.67 17.69 -8.30
C VAL A 442 -8.31 18.27 -7.94
N HIS A 443 -8.20 18.91 -6.79
CA HIS A 443 -6.92 19.36 -6.24
C HIS A 443 -6.87 19.19 -4.72
N CYS A 444 -5.69 19.46 -4.16
CA CYS A 444 -5.47 19.60 -2.73
C CYS A 444 -4.47 20.74 -2.53
N SER A 445 -3.50 20.63 -1.61
CA SER A 445 -2.38 21.59 -1.54
C SER A 445 -1.42 21.40 -2.73
N ASP A 446 -0.62 20.33 -2.74
CA ASP A 446 0.39 20.10 -3.79
C ASP A 446 -0.14 19.31 -5.01
N GLY A 447 -1.30 18.65 -4.92
CA GLY A 447 -1.91 17.94 -6.06
C GLY A 447 -1.31 16.56 -6.39
N TRP A 448 -0.60 15.92 -5.45
CA TRP A 448 0.09 14.64 -5.68
C TRP A 448 -0.22 13.51 -4.65
N ASP A 449 -0.95 13.80 -3.57
CA ASP A 449 -1.32 12.81 -2.54
C ASP A 449 -2.83 12.49 -2.67
N ARG A 450 -3.67 13.22 -1.92
CA ARG A 450 -5.14 13.07 -1.92
C ARG A 450 -5.76 13.20 -3.30
N THR A 451 -5.27 14.14 -4.10
CA THR A 451 -5.69 14.30 -5.51
C THR A 451 -5.43 13.02 -6.29
N THR A 452 -4.26 12.42 -6.15
CA THR A 452 -3.93 11.16 -6.82
C THR A 452 -4.84 10.03 -6.36
N GLN A 453 -5.09 9.90 -5.04
CA GLN A 453 -5.99 8.88 -4.49
C GLN A 453 -7.40 9.00 -5.09
N LEU A 454 -7.98 10.20 -5.08
CA LEU A 454 -9.33 10.47 -5.58
C LEU A 454 -9.45 10.26 -7.09
N VAL A 455 -8.51 10.81 -7.86
CA VAL A 455 -8.53 10.75 -9.33
C VAL A 455 -8.36 9.32 -9.81
N SER A 456 -7.41 8.57 -9.26
CA SER A 456 -7.17 7.19 -9.68
C SER A 456 -8.27 6.22 -9.24
N LEU A 457 -8.91 6.42 -8.08
CA LEU A 457 -10.10 5.65 -7.71
C LEU A 457 -11.31 5.99 -8.59
N ALA A 458 -11.54 7.27 -8.88
CA ALA A 458 -12.61 7.67 -9.79
C ALA A 458 -12.39 7.06 -11.19
N ASN A 459 -11.14 6.99 -11.66
CA ASN A 459 -10.77 6.28 -12.88
C ASN A 459 -11.19 4.79 -12.85
N LEU A 460 -10.91 4.05 -11.77
CA LEU A 460 -11.34 2.65 -11.62
C LEU A 460 -12.86 2.49 -11.63
N LEU A 461 -13.57 3.46 -11.05
CA LEU A 461 -15.03 3.48 -11.04
C LEU A 461 -15.61 3.82 -12.42
N LEU A 462 -14.97 4.71 -13.18
CA LEU A 462 -15.49 5.20 -14.47
C LEU A 462 -15.17 4.27 -15.64
N ASP A 463 -13.96 3.71 -15.69
CA ASP A 463 -13.44 3.03 -16.89
C ASP A 463 -13.12 1.55 -16.62
N PRO A 464 -13.83 0.60 -17.28
CA PRO A 464 -13.55 -0.83 -17.14
C PRO A 464 -12.13 -1.23 -17.55
N TYR A 465 -11.47 -0.47 -18.42
CA TYR A 465 -10.09 -0.78 -18.82
C TYR A 465 -9.17 -0.82 -17.60
N TYR A 466 -9.27 0.16 -16.69
CA TYR A 466 -8.40 0.22 -15.50
C TYR A 466 -8.64 -0.91 -14.49
N ARG A 467 -9.71 -1.68 -14.66
CA ARG A 467 -10.03 -2.86 -13.84
C ARG A 467 -9.41 -4.16 -14.38
N THR A 468 -8.74 -4.09 -15.52
CA THR A 468 -7.86 -5.15 -16.05
C THR A 468 -6.45 -5.03 -15.47
N PHE A 469 -5.63 -6.07 -15.56
CA PHE A 469 -4.22 -6.02 -15.16
C PHE A 469 -3.45 -4.93 -15.93
N SER A 470 -3.58 -4.91 -17.26
CA SER A 470 -2.91 -3.94 -18.12
C SER A 470 -3.39 -2.51 -17.86
N GLY A 471 -4.69 -2.30 -17.68
CA GLY A 471 -5.21 -0.98 -17.34
C GLY A 471 -4.85 -0.55 -15.93
N PHE A 472 -4.83 -1.44 -14.95
CA PHE A 472 -4.39 -1.11 -13.60
C PHE A 472 -2.92 -0.68 -13.59
N GLN A 473 -2.05 -1.36 -14.34
CA GLN A 473 -0.67 -0.92 -14.59
C GLN A 473 -0.64 0.48 -15.22
N ALA A 474 -1.40 0.72 -16.29
CA ALA A 474 -1.44 2.02 -16.96
C ALA A 474 -1.92 3.13 -16.01
N LEU A 475 -2.90 2.84 -15.16
CA LEU A 475 -3.42 3.76 -14.16
C LEU A 475 -2.36 4.16 -13.13
N VAL A 476 -1.64 3.18 -12.57
CA VAL A 476 -0.60 3.43 -11.57
C VAL A 476 0.58 4.17 -12.21
N GLU A 477 1.05 3.73 -13.38
CA GLU A 477 2.12 4.42 -14.11
C GLU A 477 1.74 5.87 -14.47
N LYS A 478 0.50 6.12 -14.88
CA LYS A 478 0.00 7.47 -15.18
C LYS A 478 -0.21 8.31 -13.93
N ASP A 479 -1.20 7.97 -13.11
CA ASP A 479 -1.70 8.87 -12.06
C ASP A 479 -0.82 8.94 -10.83
N TRP A 480 -0.03 7.89 -10.55
CA TRP A 480 0.88 7.85 -9.40
C TRP A 480 2.31 8.18 -9.79
N LEU A 481 2.87 7.47 -10.77
CA LEU A 481 4.28 7.63 -11.12
C LEU A 481 4.49 8.88 -11.98
N ALA A 482 3.90 8.96 -13.17
CA ALA A 482 4.14 10.03 -14.12
C ALA A 482 3.68 11.40 -13.58
N PHE A 483 2.52 11.44 -12.91
CA PHE A 483 2.02 12.64 -12.22
C PHE A 483 2.75 12.99 -10.91
N GLY A 484 3.81 12.26 -10.54
CA GLY A 484 4.77 12.68 -9.51
C GLY A 484 4.24 12.58 -8.08
N HIS A 485 3.58 11.48 -7.72
CA HIS A 485 3.46 11.13 -6.30
C HIS A 485 4.88 10.94 -5.72
N PRO A 486 5.23 11.62 -4.62
CA PRO A 486 6.60 11.63 -4.12
C PRO A 486 6.93 10.35 -3.35
N PHE A 487 7.08 9.22 -4.07
CA PHE A 487 7.28 7.90 -3.47
C PHE A 487 8.52 7.83 -2.59
N SER A 488 9.68 8.38 -3.01
CA SER A 488 10.87 8.39 -2.16
C SER A 488 10.60 9.08 -0.81
N ASP A 489 9.96 10.24 -0.81
CA ASP A 489 9.62 10.95 0.43
C ASP A 489 8.61 10.17 1.28
N ARG A 490 7.55 9.65 0.66
CA ARG A 490 6.45 8.94 1.34
C ARG A 490 6.86 7.59 1.87
N MET A 491 7.88 6.97 1.29
CA MET A 491 8.42 5.67 1.67
C MET A 491 9.68 5.80 2.54
N GLY A 492 10.23 7.00 2.73
CA GLY A 492 11.46 7.22 3.49
C GLY A 492 12.72 6.68 2.80
N MET A 493 12.76 6.74 1.47
CA MET A 493 13.94 6.38 0.67
C MET A 493 14.89 7.58 0.50
N PRO A 494 16.18 7.36 0.20
CA PRO A 494 17.09 8.45 -0.13
C PRO A 494 16.59 9.24 -1.35
N THR A 495 16.67 10.57 -1.26
CA THR A 495 16.34 11.48 -2.36
C THR A 495 17.62 11.93 -3.08
N ILE A 496 17.49 12.36 -4.33
CA ILE A 496 18.61 12.89 -5.11
C ILE A 496 19.07 14.22 -4.48
N PRO A 497 20.37 14.37 -4.12
CA PRO A 497 20.89 15.63 -3.60
C PRO A 497 20.72 16.74 -4.66
N GLY A 498 19.93 17.78 -4.34
CA GLY A 498 19.69 18.94 -5.22
C GLY A 498 18.23 19.24 -5.59
N SER A 499 17.26 18.37 -5.23
CA SER A 499 15.83 18.58 -5.51
C SER A 499 15.13 19.57 -4.55
N SER A 500 15.73 19.87 -3.40
CA SER A 500 15.21 20.88 -2.47
C SER A 500 15.75 22.27 -2.81
N ASN A 501 14.97 23.07 -3.54
CA ASN A 501 15.20 24.50 -3.70
C ASN A 501 15.28 25.19 -2.32
N PRO A 502 16.34 25.95 -1.99
CA PRO A 502 16.51 26.56 -0.66
C PRO A 502 15.45 27.61 -0.30
N ALA A 503 14.65 28.08 -1.27
CA ALA A 503 13.47 28.93 -1.00
C ALA A 503 12.32 28.19 -0.27
N LEU A 504 12.36 26.84 -0.21
CA LEU A 504 11.30 25.99 0.36
C LEU A 504 11.32 25.85 1.89
N GLU A 505 12.37 26.31 2.59
CA GLU A 505 12.43 26.21 4.05
C GLU A 505 11.63 27.31 4.77
N LEU A 506 11.51 28.51 4.19
CA LEU A 506 10.82 29.63 4.82
C LEU A 506 9.28 29.50 4.86
N THR A 507 8.68 28.65 4.02
CA THR A 507 7.23 28.40 4.03
C THR A 507 6.82 27.20 4.89
N ARG A 508 7.79 26.42 5.41
CA ARG A 508 7.54 25.19 6.19
C ARG A 508 7.60 25.39 7.71
N GLN A 509 7.72 26.62 8.21
CA GLN A 509 7.63 26.90 9.64
C GLN A 509 6.19 26.68 10.14
N TYR A 510 5.91 25.45 10.57
CA TYR A 510 4.82 25.15 11.48
C TYR A 510 5.10 25.82 12.83
N SER A 511 4.49 26.98 13.07
CA SER A 511 4.33 27.50 14.42
C SER A 511 2.95 27.11 14.91
N VAL A 512 2.93 26.11 15.79
CA VAL A 512 1.75 25.72 16.58
C VAL A 512 1.27 26.95 17.34
N GLY A 513 0.05 27.40 17.06
CA GLY A 513 -0.61 28.43 17.85
C GLY A 513 -0.92 27.90 19.25
N SER A 514 0.01 28.12 20.18
CA SER A 514 -0.26 27.98 21.61
C SER A 514 -0.83 29.29 22.15
N PHE A 515 -2.14 29.34 22.39
CA PHE A 515 -2.72 30.35 23.27
C PHE A 515 -2.25 30.08 24.71
N PRO A 516 -1.78 31.08 25.47
CA PRO A 516 -1.34 30.87 26.85
C PRO A 516 -2.55 30.71 27.79
N PRO A 517 -2.57 29.71 28.70
CA PRO A 517 -3.46 29.75 29.85
C PRO A 517 -2.88 30.68 30.94
N SER A 518 -3.77 31.40 31.62
CA SER A 518 -3.48 32.33 32.72
C SER A 518 -2.67 31.72 33.88
N PRO A 519 -1.98 32.53 34.70
CA PRO A 519 -0.94 32.04 35.60
C PRO A 519 -1.51 31.54 36.92
N MET A 520 -1.17 30.31 37.31
CA MET A 520 -1.21 29.88 38.72
C MET A 520 0.08 29.17 39.12
N ARG A 521 0.81 29.87 39.99
CA ARG A 521 1.69 29.46 41.10
C ARG A 521 2.56 28.20 40.99
N GLN A 522 3.87 28.46 41.10
CA GLN A 522 5.02 27.56 41.18
C GLN A 522 4.94 26.51 42.31
N SER A 523 5.44 25.31 42.02
CA SER A 523 6.30 24.57 42.96
C SER A 523 7.39 23.81 42.19
N SER A 524 8.56 23.78 42.80
CA SER A 524 9.90 23.51 42.27
C SER A 524 10.27 22.02 42.19
N GLY A 525 10.99 21.62 41.13
CA GLY A 525 11.67 20.32 41.06
C GLY A 525 12.47 20.07 39.78
N SER A 526 13.81 20.19 39.87
CA SER A 526 14.86 19.47 39.12
C SER A 526 14.72 19.28 37.59
N PHE A 527 15.34 20.18 36.81
CA PHE A 527 15.61 19.98 35.37
C PHE A 527 16.82 19.06 35.17
N SER A 528 16.61 17.90 34.53
CA SER A 528 17.64 17.19 33.78
C SER A 528 17.59 17.63 32.32
N SER A 529 18.76 17.98 31.77
CA SER A 529 18.93 18.44 30.40
C SER A 529 18.79 17.28 29.41
N GLN A 530 17.72 17.26 28.62
CA GLN A 530 17.69 16.47 27.38
C GLN A 530 18.41 17.23 26.26
N PRO A 531 19.22 16.55 25.43
CA PRO A 531 19.82 17.18 24.25
C PRO A 531 18.75 17.42 23.17
N PRO A 532 18.91 18.46 22.34
CA PRO A 532 17.91 18.86 21.36
C PRO A 532 17.78 17.80 20.25
N SER A 533 16.57 17.28 20.05
CA SER A 533 16.25 16.46 18.89
C SER A 533 16.23 17.34 17.64
N SER A 534 17.12 17.07 16.69
CA SER A 534 17.02 17.58 15.34
C SER A 534 15.74 17.04 14.71
N HIS A 535 14.72 17.90 14.59
CA HIS A 535 13.49 17.58 13.86
C HIS A 535 13.77 17.50 12.36
N SER A 536 14.36 16.39 11.89
CA SER A 536 14.22 16.03 10.47
C SER A 536 12.73 15.77 10.22
N GLN A 537 12.06 16.64 9.47
CA GLN A 537 10.64 16.50 9.15
C GLN A 537 10.43 15.16 8.42
N ASN A 538 9.90 14.17 9.12
CA ASN A 538 9.62 12.86 8.54
C ASN A 538 8.43 12.96 7.60
N ASN A 539 8.68 12.89 6.29
CA ASN A 539 7.66 12.97 5.23
C ASN A 539 6.98 11.63 4.91
N TYR A 540 7.38 10.55 5.61
CA TYR A 540 6.76 9.23 5.47
C TYR A 540 5.26 9.28 5.73
N SER A 541 4.47 8.60 4.88
CA SER A 541 3.03 8.43 5.05
C SER A 541 2.48 7.34 4.11
N PRO A 542 1.55 6.48 4.56
CA PRO A 542 1.06 5.32 3.82
C PRO A 542 0.00 5.67 2.75
N ILE A 543 0.24 6.71 1.95
CA ILE A 543 -0.75 7.24 0.99
C ILE A 543 -1.09 6.24 -0.12
N PHE A 544 -0.08 5.56 -0.67
CA PHE A 544 -0.29 4.52 -1.67
C PHE A 544 -0.96 3.27 -1.08
N LEU A 545 -0.54 2.82 0.12
CA LEU A 545 -1.17 1.70 0.83
C LEU A 545 -2.66 1.98 1.09
N GLN A 546 -2.99 3.18 1.56
CA GLN A 546 -4.37 3.61 1.80
C GLN A 546 -5.21 3.56 0.52
N TRP A 547 -4.62 3.92 -0.63
CA TRP A 547 -5.30 3.79 -1.92
C TRP A 547 -5.53 2.33 -2.31
N VAL A 548 -4.54 1.46 -2.15
CA VAL A 548 -4.69 0.02 -2.44
C VAL A 548 -5.73 -0.61 -1.52
N ASP A 549 -5.82 -0.19 -0.25
CA ASP A 549 -6.91 -0.60 0.64
C ASP A 549 -8.27 -0.19 0.05
N CYS A 550 -8.44 1.05 -0.41
CA CYS A 550 -9.66 1.47 -1.11
C CYS A 550 -9.97 0.59 -2.32
N VAL A 551 -8.97 0.20 -3.13
CA VAL A 551 -9.15 -0.75 -4.24
C VAL A 551 -9.61 -2.12 -3.74
N SER A 552 -9.06 -2.60 -2.62
CA SER A 552 -9.49 -3.85 -1.99
C SER A 552 -10.96 -3.80 -1.55
N GLN A 553 -11.44 -2.65 -1.06
CA GLN A 553 -12.85 -2.46 -0.73
C GLN A 553 -13.73 -2.52 -1.98
N LEU A 554 -13.30 -1.91 -3.09
CA LEU A 554 -14.03 -1.99 -4.37
C LEU A 554 -14.08 -3.41 -4.90
N LEU A 555 -12.99 -4.17 -4.80
CA LEU A 555 -12.94 -5.58 -5.18
C LEU A 555 -13.92 -6.41 -4.34
N ARG A 556 -14.01 -6.16 -3.03
CA ARG A 556 -15.00 -6.79 -2.14
C ARG A 556 -16.44 -6.42 -2.52
N MET A 557 -16.70 -5.17 -2.87
CA MET A 557 -18.04 -4.68 -3.23
C MET A 557 -18.50 -5.16 -4.61
N TYR A 558 -17.55 -5.31 -5.55
CA TYR A 558 -17.79 -5.69 -6.93
C TYR A 558 -16.90 -6.88 -7.33
N PRO A 559 -17.17 -8.09 -6.79
CA PRO A 559 -16.30 -9.26 -6.95
C PRO A 559 -16.14 -9.73 -8.40
N LEU A 560 -16.98 -9.29 -9.32
CA LEU A 560 -16.95 -9.68 -10.73
C LEU A 560 -16.31 -8.60 -11.64
N ALA A 561 -15.99 -7.41 -11.09
CA ALA A 561 -15.66 -6.24 -11.90
C ALA A 561 -14.17 -6.07 -12.23
N PHE A 562 -13.29 -6.78 -11.52
CA PHE A 562 -11.83 -6.64 -11.60
C PHE A 562 -11.19 -7.95 -12.07
N GLU A 563 -10.24 -7.87 -13.01
CA GLU A 563 -9.51 -9.03 -13.54
C GLU A 563 -8.46 -9.55 -12.54
N PHE A 564 -7.97 -8.68 -11.66
CA PHE A 564 -6.98 -9.03 -10.65
C PHE A 564 -7.65 -9.32 -9.30
N SER A 565 -7.02 -10.20 -8.51
CA SER A 565 -7.49 -10.62 -7.19
C SER A 565 -6.92 -9.77 -6.05
N SER A 566 -7.37 -10.04 -4.82
CA SER A 566 -6.76 -9.45 -3.61
C SER A 566 -5.30 -9.87 -3.43
N ALA A 567 -4.94 -11.10 -3.80
CA ALA A 567 -3.55 -11.60 -3.74
C ALA A 567 -2.60 -10.77 -4.62
N PHE A 568 -3.05 -10.36 -5.80
CA PHE A 568 -2.28 -9.44 -6.66
C PHE A 568 -2.02 -8.09 -5.95
N LEU A 569 -3.02 -7.54 -5.26
CA LEU A 569 -2.85 -6.28 -4.54
C LEU A 569 -1.85 -6.39 -3.38
N VAL A 570 -1.85 -7.52 -2.65
CA VAL A 570 -0.86 -7.78 -1.59
C VAL A 570 0.55 -7.87 -2.17
N ASP A 571 0.75 -8.68 -3.22
CA ASP A 571 2.07 -8.86 -3.84
C ASP A 571 2.61 -7.58 -4.48
N LEU A 572 1.71 -6.76 -5.04
CA LEU A 572 2.05 -5.42 -5.53
C LEU A 572 2.57 -4.56 -4.37
N VAL A 573 1.83 -4.46 -3.27
CA VAL A 573 2.23 -3.64 -2.12
C VAL A 573 3.53 -4.14 -1.50
N ASP A 574 3.71 -5.45 -1.33
CA ASP A 574 4.95 -6.01 -0.82
C ASP A 574 6.15 -5.74 -1.74
N SER A 575 5.93 -5.80 -3.06
CA SER A 575 6.97 -5.45 -4.02
C SER A 575 7.35 -3.96 -3.98
N VAL A 576 6.37 -3.08 -3.74
CA VAL A 576 6.60 -1.64 -3.55
C VAL A 576 7.33 -1.37 -2.23
N LEU A 577 6.86 -1.96 -1.12
CA LEU A 577 7.45 -1.79 0.22
C LEU A 577 8.84 -2.39 0.33
N SER A 578 9.12 -3.48 -0.39
CA SER A 578 10.44 -4.13 -0.40
C SER A 578 11.49 -3.37 -1.20
N SER A 579 11.05 -2.46 -2.10
CA SER A 579 11.95 -1.76 -3.03
C SER A 579 12.80 -2.74 -3.86
N ARG A 580 12.25 -3.92 -4.18
CA ARG A 580 12.91 -4.92 -5.01
C ARG A 580 13.08 -4.43 -6.46
N PHE A 581 12.15 -3.62 -6.94
CA PHE A 581 12.11 -3.09 -8.30
C PHE A 581 12.16 -1.57 -8.30
N GLY A 582 12.65 -0.99 -9.40
CA GLY A 582 12.90 0.44 -9.50
C GLY A 582 11.67 1.30 -9.78
N ASN A 583 10.54 0.72 -10.22
CA ASN A 583 9.39 1.48 -10.74
C ASN A 583 8.91 2.61 -9.79
N PHE A 584 8.93 2.37 -8.48
CA PHE A 584 8.42 3.27 -7.44
C PHE A 584 9.52 4.13 -6.79
N PHE A 585 10.67 4.26 -7.44
CA PHE A 585 11.75 5.11 -6.98
C PHE A 585 11.56 6.58 -7.38
N CYS A 586 12.31 7.45 -6.70
CA CYS A 586 12.29 8.90 -6.87
C CYS A 586 10.92 9.54 -6.58
N ASN A 587 10.83 10.87 -6.75
CA ASN A 587 9.60 11.62 -6.49
C ASN A 587 8.88 12.09 -7.78
N SER A 588 9.50 11.94 -8.95
CA SER A 588 8.95 12.41 -10.23
C SER A 588 9.41 11.56 -11.43
N GLU A 589 8.72 11.70 -12.56
CA GLU A 589 9.15 11.09 -13.83
C GLU A 589 10.53 11.60 -14.26
N LYS A 590 10.76 12.92 -14.13
CA LYS A 590 12.04 13.58 -14.41
C LYS A 590 13.18 12.93 -13.63
N GLU A 591 13.03 12.77 -12.32
CA GLU A 591 14.06 12.17 -11.47
C GLU A 591 14.33 10.70 -11.81
N ARG A 592 13.29 9.91 -12.14
CA ARG A 592 13.48 8.53 -12.59
C ARG A 592 14.23 8.44 -13.91
N GLN A 593 13.97 9.36 -14.84
CA GLN A 593 14.72 9.45 -16.09
C GLN A 593 16.19 9.82 -15.83
N GLN A 594 16.45 10.81 -14.99
CA GLN A 594 17.82 11.22 -14.63
C GLN A 594 18.61 10.12 -13.91
N ALA A 595 17.92 9.28 -13.13
CA ALA A 595 18.51 8.13 -12.46
C ALA A 595 18.56 6.86 -13.35
N GLU A 596 18.12 6.94 -14.61
CA GLU A 596 18.13 5.85 -15.61
C GLU A 596 17.42 4.58 -15.11
N VAL A 597 16.40 4.74 -14.26
CA VAL A 597 15.77 3.64 -13.51
C VAL A 597 15.22 2.54 -14.43
N SER A 598 14.69 2.89 -15.61
CA SER A 598 14.17 1.90 -16.58
C SER A 598 15.27 1.02 -17.19
N GLU A 599 16.49 1.52 -17.28
CA GLU A 599 17.63 0.85 -17.90
C GLU A 599 18.39 -0.03 -16.90
N VAL A 600 18.50 0.45 -15.65
CA VAL A 600 19.37 -0.19 -14.63
C VAL A 600 18.63 -1.06 -13.62
N CYS A 601 17.31 -0.93 -13.47
CA CYS A 601 16.54 -1.71 -12.50
C CYS A 601 15.53 -2.63 -13.19
N GLY A 602 15.21 -3.76 -12.54
CA GLY A 602 14.12 -4.63 -12.96
C GLY A 602 12.74 -3.94 -12.89
N CYS A 603 11.85 -4.38 -13.77
CA CYS A 603 10.47 -3.91 -13.86
C CYS A 603 9.51 -4.81 -13.08
N LEU A 604 8.83 -4.22 -12.09
CA LEU A 604 7.80 -4.90 -11.30
C LEU A 604 6.68 -5.47 -12.19
N TRP A 605 6.22 -4.71 -13.17
CA TRP A 605 5.12 -5.16 -14.03
C TRP A 605 5.49 -6.35 -14.89
N ALA A 606 6.74 -6.40 -15.39
CA ALA A 606 7.25 -7.55 -16.13
C ALA A 606 7.33 -8.79 -15.21
N TYR A 607 7.78 -8.62 -13.97
CA TYR A 607 7.77 -9.69 -12.96
C TYR A 607 6.37 -10.21 -12.65
N LEU A 608 5.40 -9.33 -12.38
CA LEU A 608 4.02 -9.74 -12.08
C LEU A 608 3.33 -10.37 -13.29
N ALA A 609 3.63 -9.90 -14.51
CA ALA A 609 3.12 -10.50 -15.74
C ALA A 609 3.71 -11.89 -15.99
N ASP A 610 5.01 -12.08 -15.75
CA ASP A 610 5.68 -13.37 -15.87
C ASP A 610 5.11 -14.41 -14.90
N LEU A 611 4.95 -14.03 -13.62
CA LEU A 611 4.27 -14.86 -12.61
C LEU A 611 2.89 -15.31 -13.09
N ARG A 612 2.05 -14.37 -13.54
CA ARG A 612 0.72 -14.67 -14.09
C ARG A 612 0.77 -15.57 -15.32
N SER A 613 1.78 -15.42 -16.18
CA SER A 613 1.87 -16.19 -17.43
C SER A 613 2.16 -17.68 -17.19
N SER A 614 2.91 -17.99 -16.12
CA SER A 614 3.34 -19.36 -15.80
C SER A 614 2.18 -20.31 -15.49
N GLU A 615 1.13 -19.82 -14.83
CA GLU A 615 -0.07 -20.59 -14.46
C GLU A 615 -1.35 -20.08 -15.16
N GLY A 616 -1.23 -19.08 -16.04
CA GLY A 616 -2.35 -18.48 -16.77
C GLY A 616 -3.48 -18.00 -15.86
N LYS A 617 -4.73 -18.30 -16.22
CA LYS A 617 -5.93 -17.93 -15.44
C LYS A 617 -6.04 -18.68 -14.11
N SER A 618 -5.24 -19.72 -13.89
CA SER A 618 -5.23 -20.47 -12.64
C SER A 618 -4.40 -19.76 -11.56
N HIS A 619 -3.48 -18.87 -11.96
CA HIS A 619 -2.64 -18.10 -11.04
C HIS A 619 -3.49 -17.31 -10.04
N VAL A 620 -3.05 -17.26 -8.78
CA VAL A 620 -3.77 -16.59 -7.68
C VAL A 620 -4.05 -15.11 -7.93
N HIS A 621 -3.25 -14.45 -8.78
CA HIS A 621 -3.46 -13.04 -9.18
C HIS A 621 -4.64 -12.81 -10.11
N TYR A 622 -5.13 -13.84 -10.81
CA TYR A 622 -6.30 -13.71 -11.68
C TYR A 622 -7.56 -13.84 -10.83
N ASN A 623 -8.49 -12.89 -10.86
CA ASN A 623 -9.77 -13.05 -10.20
C ASN A 623 -10.62 -14.07 -10.97
N PHE A 624 -10.88 -15.22 -10.34
CA PHE A 624 -11.61 -16.30 -10.96
C PHE A 624 -13.04 -15.91 -11.35
N PHE A 625 -13.65 -14.96 -10.64
CA PHE A 625 -15.01 -14.52 -10.88
C PHE A 625 -15.12 -13.32 -11.82
N TYR A 626 -14.02 -12.85 -12.40
CA TYR A 626 -14.03 -11.70 -13.31
C TYR A 626 -14.97 -11.93 -14.50
N ASP A 627 -15.93 -11.04 -14.68
CA ASP A 627 -16.84 -11.01 -15.81
C ASP A 627 -16.80 -9.62 -16.48
N PRO A 628 -16.07 -9.47 -17.61
CA PRO A 628 -15.93 -8.19 -18.28
C PRO A 628 -17.25 -7.64 -18.86
N LEU A 629 -18.25 -8.51 -19.11
CA LEU A 629 -19.52 -8.10 -19.72
C LEU A 629 -20.52 -7.58 -18.68
N LYS A 630 -20.44 -8.07 -17.44
CA LYS A 630 -21.39 -7.71 -16.39
C LYS A 630 -21.15 -6.32 -15.80
N HIS A 631 -19.91 -5.84 -15.83
CA HIS A 631 -19.51 -4.55 -15.29
C HIS A 631 -18.78 -3.71 -16.34
N ASP A 632 -19.31 -3.59 -17.55
CA ASP A 632 -18.76 -2.74 -18.61
C ASP A 632 -19.06 -1.23 -18.42
N ARG A 633 -19.98 -0.89 -17.51
CA ARG A 633 -20.37 0.49 -17.16
C ARG A 633 -19.65 1.05 -15.93
N PRO A 634 -19.74 2.36 -15.68
CA PRO A 634 -19.26 2.94 -14.44
C PRO A 634 -19.85 2.26 -13.20
N LEU A 635 -19.01 2.01 -12.20
CA LEU A 635 -19.38 1.49 -10.89
C LEU A 635 -19.78 2.66 -9.98
N LEU A 636 -21.02 2.69 -9.54
CA LEU A 636 -21.57 3.75 -8.69
C LEU A 636 -22.01 3.17 -7.35
N PRO A 637 -21.08 3.03 -6.39
CA PRO A 637 -21.40 2.41 -5.11
C PRO A 637 -22.40 3.23 -4.31
N PRO A 638 -23.48 2.60 -3.77
CA PRO A 638 -24.42 3.30 -2.91
C PRO A 638 -23.75 3.65 -1.57
N ALA A 639 -24.21 4.72 -0.93
CA ALA A 639 -23.61 5.21 0.32
C ALA A 639 -23.50 4.14 1.42
N ALA A 640 -24.51 3.27 1.55
CA ALA A 640 -24.51 2.18 2.52
C ALA A 640 -23.41 1.13 2.28
N ALA A 641 -22.95 0.95 1.04
CA ALA A 641 -21.92 -0.01 0.70
C ALA A 641 -20.50 0.54 0.89
N LEU A 642 -20.35 1.86 1.11
CA LEU A 642 -19.06 2.53 1.32
C LEU A 642 -18.52 2.39 2.75
N ALA A 643 -19.22 1.71 3.65
CA ALA A 643 -18.69 1.36 4.97
C ALA A 643 -17.55 0.33 4.79
N PRO A 644 -16.30 0.68 5.11
CA PRO A 644 -15.17 -0.21 4.88
C PRO A 644 -15.00 -1.19 6.04
N THR A 645 -14.36 -2.31 5.74
CA THR A 645 -13.89 -3.30 6.72
C THR A 645 -12.37 -3.35 6.68
N LEU A 646 -11.72 -3.91 7.69
CA LEU A 646 -10.29 -4.22 7.57
C LEU A 646 -10.06 -5.09 6.33
N TRP A 647 -9.02 -4.78 5.55
CA TRP A 647 -8.55 -5.64 4.46
C TRP A 647 -7.77 -6.83 5.06
N PRO A 648 -8.37 -8.04 5.15
CA PRO A 648 -7.81 -9.12 5.98
C PRO A 648 -6.47 -9.63 5.45
N GLN A 649 -6.35 -9.78 4.13
CA GLN A 649 -5.16 -10.33 3.47
C GLN A 649 -3.92 -9.47 3.68
N PHE A 650 -4.06 -8.19 4.03
CA PHE A 650 -2.93 -7.31 4.31
C PHE A 650 -2.80 -6.92 5.78
N HIS A 651 -3.88 -6.46 6.43
CA HIS A 651 -3.81 -5.97 7.81
C HIS A 651 -3.69 -7.12 8.82
N LEU A 652 -4.38 -8.24 8.60
CA LEU A 652 -4.45 -9.33 9.57
C LEU A 652 -3.40 -10.42 9.35
N ARG A 653 -2.71 -10.44 8.20
CA ARG A 653 -1.83 -11.54 7.78
C ARG A 653 -0.73 -11.95 8.76
N TRP A 654 -0.33 -11.04 9.65
CA TRP A 654 0.70 -11.32 10.66
C TRP A 654 0.14 -11.51 12.06
N ALA A 655 -0.88 -10.72 12.43
CA ALA A 655 -1.46 -10.73 13.77
C ALA A 655 -2.52 -11.83 13.95
N CYS A 656 -3.30 -12.11 12.89
CA CYS A 656 -4.33 -13.15 12.83
C CYS A 656 -4.24 -13.93 11.50
N PRO A 657 -3.20 -14.77 11.32
CA PRO A 657 -2.95 -15.43 10.04
C PRO A 657 -4.13 -16.28 9.57
N SER A 658 -4.82 -17.02 10.44
CA SER A 658 -5.98 -17.85 10.09
C SER A 658 -7.09 -17.06 9.38
N GLU A 659 -7.40 -15.86 9.88
CA GLU A 659 -8.43 -14.97 9.36
C GLU A 659 -8.02 -14.32 8.02
N ALA A 660 -6.72 -14.11 7.82
CA ALA A 660 -6.21 -13.57 6.55
C ALA A 660 -6.36 -14.56 5.38
N HIS A 661 -6.43 -15.87 5.67
CA HIS A 661 -6.67 -16.94 4.68
C HIS A 661 -8.15 -17.17 4.36
N ALA A 662 -9.07 -16.30 4.79
CA ALA A 662 -10.52 -16.42 4.51
C ALA A 662 -10.90 -16.37 3.00
N GLY A 663 -9.92 -16.36 2.09
CA GLY A 663 -10.05 -16.70 0.67
C GLY A 663 -10.28 -18.19 0.38
N GLU A 664 -10.44 -19.05 1.39
CA GLU A 664 -10.71 -20.49 1.22
C GLU A 664 -11.77 -20.79 0.15
N LEU A 665 -12.78 -19.93 -0.02
CA LEU A 665 -13.79 -20.11 -1.06
C LEU A 665 -13.21 -19.93 -2.47
N GLU A 666 -12.42 -18.88 -2.72
CA GLU A 666 -11.75 -18.67 -4.00
C GLU A 666 -10.76 -19.80 -4.28
N ASP A 667 -9.99 -20.23 -3.29
CA ASP A 667 -9.02 -21.32 -3.43
C ASP A 667 -9.72 -22.66 -3.68
N ARG A 668 -10.83 -22.95 -2.98
CA ARG A 668 -11.67 -24.12 -3.26
C ARG A 668 -12.26 -24.07 -4.65
N CYS A 669 -12.78 -22.92 -5.09
CA CYS A 669 -13.31 -22.73 -6.44
C CYS A 669 -12.23 -22.96 -7.51
N ARG A 670 -11.03 -22.41 -7.32
CA ARG A 670 -9.87 -22.65 -8.20
C ARG A 670 -9.51 -24.14 -8.25
N ASN A 671 -9.38 -24.77 -7.08
CA ASN A 671 -9.07 -26.20 -6.97
C ASN A 671 -10.12 -27.08 -7.65
N MET A 672 -11.40 -26.77 -7.48
CA MET A 672 -12.49 -27.47 -8.17
C MET A 672 -12.42 -27.27 -9.68
N SER A 673 -12.16 -26.05 -10.15
CA SER A 673 -12.07 -25.73 -11.58
C SER A 673 -10.87 -26.42 -12.24
N MET A 674 -9.71 -26.42 -11.57
CA MET A 674 -8.53 -27.18 -12.02
C MET A 674 -8.81 -28.67 -12.11
N LYS A 675 -9.42 -29.27 -11.07
CA LYS A 675 -9.83 -30.67 -11.09
C LYS A 675 -10.81 -30.97 -12.22
N PHE A 676 -11.76 -30.08 -12.48
CA PHE A 676 -12.72 -30.23 -13.58
C PHE A 676 -12.04 -30.15 -14.95
N PHE A 677 -11.11 -29.21 -15.15
CA PHE A 677 -10.36 -29.08 -16.39
C PHE A 677 -9.48 -30.31 -16.65
N GLU A 678 -8.79 -30.82 -15.62
CA GLU A 678 -8.03 -32.07 -15.70
C GLU A 678 -8.93 -33.26 -16.06
N LEU A 679 -10.10 -33.38 -15.42
CA LEU A 679 -11.08 -34.41 -15.76
C LEU A 679 -11.55 -34.30 -17.22
N GLN A 680 -11.74 -33.09 -17.76
CA GLN A 680 -12.09 -32.89 -19.16
C GLN A 680 -10.94 -33.25 -20.11
N ARG A 681 -9.68 -32.89 -19.79
CA ARG A 681 -8.50 -33.33 -20.55
C ARG A 681 -8.40 -34.85 -20.60
N VAL A 682 -8.55 -35.50 -19.46
CA VAL A 682 -8.52 -36.96 -19.34
C VAL A 682 -9.63 -37.58 -20.18
N LYS A 683 -10.86 -37.03 -20.14
CA LYS A 683 -11.97 -37.48 -20.99
C LYS A 683 -11.65 -37.35 -22.47
N ASN A 684 -11.06 -36.24 -22.91
CA ASN A 684 -10.67 -36.02 -24.31
C ASN A 684 -9.52 -36.93 -24.76
N LEU A 685 -8.61 -37.33 -23.86
CA LEU A 685 -7.56 -38.31 -24.13
C LEU A 685 -8.13 -39.74 -24.31
N TYR A 686 -9.17 -40.11 -23.56
CA TYR A 686 -9.83 -41.42 -23.73
C TYR A 686 -10.66 -41.54 -25.03
N PHE A 687 -11.09 -40.41 -25.63
CA PHE A 687 -11.76 -40.40 -26.93
C PHE A 687 -10.80 -40.39 -28.14
N CYS A 688 -9.48 -40.36 -27.92
CA CYS A 688 -8.46 -40.34 -28.99
C CYS A 688 -7.74 -41.69 -29.23
N PHE A 689 -8.25 -42.82 -28.72
CA PHE A 689 -7.81 -44.14 -29.18
C PHE A 689 -8.73 -44.64 -30.31
N PRO A 690 -8.23 -44.86 -31.54
CA PRO A 690 -9.04 -45.41 -32.61
C PRO A 690 -9.35 -46.88 -32.29
N ALA A 691 -10.63 -47.26 -32.37
CA ALA A 691 -11.02 -48.66 -32.40
C ALA A 691 -10.38 -49.33 -33.63
N ALA A 692 -9.38 -50.18 -33.40
CA ALA A 692 -8.90 -51.09 -34.42
C ALA A 692 -9.99 -52.14 -34.67
N THR A 693 -10.69 -52.01 -35.80
CA THR A 693 -11.57 -53.06 -36.34
C THR A 693 -10.70 -54.24 -36.78
N GLN A 694 -10.76 -55.33 -36.01
CA GLN A 694 -10.32 -56.64 -36.45
C GLN A 694 -11.45 -57.25 -37.29
N GLU A 695 -11.29 -57.24 -38.62
CA GLU A 695 -12.06 -58.13 -39.50
C GLU A 695 -11.60 -59.56 -39.23
N VAL A 696 -12.51 -60.39 -38.73
CA VAL A 696 -12.38 -61.85 -38.73
C VAL A 696 -13.51 -62.39 -39.59
N SER A 697 -13.14 -62.88 -40.77
CA SER A 697 -13.99 -63.66 -41.66
C SER A 697 -14.32 -65.01 -41.02
N CYS A 698 -15.60 -65.26 -40.73
CA CYS A 698 -16.11 -66.61 -40.57
C CYS A 698 -16.75 -67.06 -41.88
N SER A 699 -16.14 -68.07 -42.49
CA SER A 699 -16.77 -69.02 -43.41
C SER A 699 -17.67 -69.94 -42.60
N ASP A 700 -18.95 -70.03 -42.95
CA ASP A 700 -19.82 -71.14 -42.57
C ASP A 700 -20.19 -71.91 -43.83
N ASP A 701 -19.84 -73.20 -43.81
CA ASP A 701 -20.48 -74.25 -44.60
C ASP A 701 -21.94 -74.44 -44.11
N ASP A 702 -22.77 -74.88 -45.06
CA ASP A 702 -24.20 -75.25 -45.03
C ASP A 702 -25.26 -74.16 -45.31
#